data_AF-A0A535EMV9-F1
#
_entry.id   AF-A0A535EMV9-F1
#
_cell.length_a   1.000
_cell.length_b   1.000
_cell.length_c   1.000
_cell.angle_alpha   90.00
_cell.angle_beta   90.00
_cell.angle_gamma   90.00
#
_symmetry.space_group_name_H-M   'P 1'
#
loop_
_entity.id
_entity.type
_entity.pdbx_description
1 polymer ?
#
loop_
_entity_poly.entity_id
_entity_poly.type
_entity_poly.pdbx_seq_one_letter_code
_entity_poly.pdbx_strand_id
1 'polypeptide(L)'
;MKANLGRKLSNLAAALSVVATAFAVGSGGAPPVAASTGGCQLNSAHGQIQHVINIQFDNTHFNRDNPNVPSDLEQMPNLLNFIESNGTLLTNHHTPLISHTATDILTSFTGVYGDNMGVPVSNSFRYFNPDGTTIPYTRAGCNVGQVATANTVLENIATDIPTVFGAGSPQAAEVASNPGQAFADFVGIGVHCGQGSSLCSTANGGEPDNLPDEPGGYTGYTGLFGHKYVAPQISPSGPMTDLDGNVIQDPQHRIGFPGFDGMAAKVSLSYVASMQEHGIPITYAYISDAHDNHPTGPAYGPGQAGYVAALKAYDTAFGKFFTRLANDGINKSNTLFVFTADEGDHFVGGAPSPAGCDGVNTPCTYSQIGEINANLAGLLATERGNTTAFKVHSDDAPTVYITGNPARDAAVTRTLAHDMSALTAVNPITGNTDTIAQFFADPVEMRILHMVTADPARTPTFTLFADPNYFLFAAAPNCNSPCVTEVPGFAWNHGDVQSDIVTTWLGMVGPGVTNLGIDNTTWSDHTDIRPTLMVLLGLKDDYSHDGRALTEDLDGWARPEATRLNGGYARLAVIYKQIDAAVGQFGLVTLMVSTDGINGNDSLYAQKESQLSSLNSQRDALAAQMIALLEGAEFNGQAITQQQAKALVAQGQALLGQANALLS
;
A
#
# COMPACT_ATOMS: atom_id res chain seq x y z
N MET A 1 -29.92 -45.15 44.67
CA MET A 1 -31.08 -45.90 45.22
C MET A 1 -31.29 -45.48 46.67
N LYS A 2 -32.55 -45.23 47.07
CA LYS A 2 -33.02 -44.64 48.35
C LYS A 2 -32.64 -43.15 48.50
N ALA A 3 -33.49 -42.22 48.90
CA ALA A 3 -34.90 -42.20 49.29
C ALA A 3 -35.28 -40.70 49.35
N ASN A 4 -36.28 -40.25 48.60
CA ASN A 4 -37.68 -40.02 49.01
C ASN A 4 -38.00 -38.71 49.75
N LEU A 5 -38.95 -38.02 49.11
CA LEU A 5 -40.16 -37.38 49.67
C LEU A 5 -39.94 -36.15 50.57
N GLY A 6 -40.70 -35.06 50.44
CA GLY A 6 -42.02 -34.81 49.86
C GLY A 6 -42.65 -33.72 50.74
N ARG A 7 -43.29 -32.66 50.23
CA ARG A 7 -44.70 -32.60 49.79
C ARG A 7 -45.33 -31.34 50.41
N LYS A 8 -46.34 -30.79 49.72
CA LYS A 8 -47.42 -29.82 50.11
C LYS A 8 -47.16 -28.38 49.62
N LEU A 9 -47.86 -27.82 48.62
CA LEU A 9 -49.31 -27.50 48.46
C LEU A 9 -49.85 -26.74 49.71
N SER A 10 -50.48 -25.56 49.67
CA SER A 10 -51.22 -24.85 48.61
C SER A 10 -51.62 -23.44 49.13
N ASN A 11 -51.87 -22.51 48.20
CA ASN A 11 -52.85 -21.40 48.16
C ASN A 11 -53.03 -20.44 49.37
N LEU A 12 -53.00 -19.13 49.08
CA LEU A 12 -54.20 -18.26 49.18
C LEU A 12 -53.97 -16.91 48.50
N ALA A 13 -55.01 -16.44 47.79
CA ALA A 13 -55.09 -15.14 47.13
C ALA A 13 -55.57 -14.04 48.10
N ALA A 14 -55.14 -12.79 47.85
CA ALA A 14 -55.95 -11.60 48.12
C ALA A 14 -55.39 -10.40 47.34
N ALA A 15 -56.20 -9.87 46.43
CA ALA A 15 -55.99 -8.59 45.78
C ALA A 15 -56.72 -7.50 46.58
N LEU A 16 -56.06 -6.36 46.84
CA LEU A 16 -56.72 -5.11 47.16
C LEU A 16 -55.91 -3.95 46.55
N SER A 17 -56.57 -3.20 45.66
CA SER A 17 -56.08 -1.99 45.03
C SER A 17 -56.44 -0.78 45.89
N VAL A 18 -55.48 0.13 46.13
CA VAL A 18 -55.73 1.51 46.55
C VAL A 18 -54.87 2.42 45.67
N VAL A 19 -55.51 3.44 45.11
CA VAL A 19 -54.96 4.50 44.25
C VAL A 19 -54.55 5.69 45.13
N ALA A 20 -53.36 6.27 44.94
CA ALA A 20 -53.11 7.73 44.89
C ALA A 20 -51.60 8.10 44.81
N THR A 21 -51.23 8.72 43.69
CA THR A 21 -50.33 9.89 43.50
C THR A 21 -48.89 9.92 44.07
N ALA A 22 -47.95 9.85 43.11
CA ALA A 22 -46.79 10.73 42.89
C ALA A 22 -45.85 11.10 44.06
N PHE A 23 -44.68 10.45 44.09
CA PHE A 23 -43.38 11.11 44.28
C PHE A 23 -42.34 10.36 43.43
N ALA A 24 -41.75 11.06 42.46
CA ALA A 24 -40.58 10.57 41.74
C ALA A 24 -39.36 10.65 42.67
N VAL A 25 -38.83 9.49 43.06
CA VAL A 25 -37.49 9.36 43.63
C VAL A 25 -36.77 8.30 42.79
N GLY A 26 -36.21 8.73 41.67
CA GLY A 26 -35.22 7.95 40.94
C GLY A 26 -33.92 7.99 41.71
N SER A 27 -33.69 7.01 42.58
CA SER A 27 -32.37 6.74 43.12
C SER A 27 -31.50 6.24 41.98
N GLY A 28 -30.53 7.06 41.57
CA GLY A 28 -29.52 6.71 40.59
C GLY A 28 -28.75 5.48 41.04
N GLY A 29 -29.06 4.34 40.42
CA GLY A 29 -28.11 3.24 40.31
C GLY A 29 -27.13 3.64 39.23
N ALA A 30 -25.89 3.92 39.61
CA ALA A 30 -24.81 4.07 38.65
C ALA A 30 -24.82 2.86 37.71
N PRO A 31 -24.65 3.06 36.38
CA PRO A 31 -24.37 1.93 35.49
C PRO A 31 -23.17 1.17 36.07
N PRO A 32 -23.08 -0.16 35.85
CA PRO A 32 -21.87 -0.87 36.23
C PRO A 32 -20.70 -0.12 35.60
N VAL A 33 -19.80 0.37 36.45
CA VAL A 33 -18.52 0.89 36.03
C VAL A 33 -17.85 -0.29 35.34
N ALA A 34 -17.90 -0.31 34.01
CA ALA A 34 -17.06 -1.18 33.22
C ALA A 34 -15.63 -0.86 33.67
N ALA A 35 -14.98 -1.85 34.28
CA ALA A 35 -13.61 -1.72 34.70
C ALA A 35 -12.76 -1.33 33.49
N SER A 36 -12.13 -0.16 33.54
CA SER A 36 -11.06 0.22 32.63
C SER A 36 -9.85 -0.68 32.90
N THR A 37 -9.66 -1.70 32.06
CA THR A 37 -8.43 -2.48 31.94
C THR A 37 -7.96 -2.36 30.50
N GLY A 38 -7.43 -1.19 30.14
CA GLY A 38 -7.05 -0.83 28.77
C GLY A 38 -5.84 -1.63 28.30
N GLY A 39 -6.07 -2.60 27.41
CA GLY A 39 -5.06 -3.30 26.63
C GLY A 39 -5.66 -3.65 25.25
N CYS A 40 -4.81 -3.83 24.23
CA CYS A 40 -5.20 -4.14 22.85
C CYS A 40 -6.26 -5.24 22.78
N GLN A 41 -7.44 -4.94 22.22
CA GLN A 41 -8.56 -5.89 22.06
C GLN A 41 -8.80 -6.21 20.58
N LEU A 42 -8.16 -7.27 20.10
CA LEU A 42 -8.47 -7.85 18.80
C LEU A 42 -9.60 -8.86 18.98
N ASN A 43 -10.76 -8.62 18.37
CA ASN A 43 -11.93 -9.51 18.46
C ASN A 43 -11.85 -10.65 17.43
N SER A 44 -10.64 -11.17 17.20
CA SER A 44 -10.41 -12.24 16.23
C SER A 44 -11.25 -13.47 16.54
N ALA A 45 -11.66 -14.20 15.51
CA ALA A 45 -12.38 -15.45 15.70
C ALA A 45 -11.54 -16.39 16.61
N HIS A 46 -12.17 -16.93 17.64
CA HIS A 46 -11.53 -17.72 18.71
C HIS A 46 -10.44 -16.99 19.55
N GLY A 47 -10.23 -15.69 19.38
CA GLY A 47 -9.30 -14.88 20.19
C GLY A 47 -7.83 -15.28 20.06
N GLN A 48 -7.46 -15.88 18.91
CA GLN A 48 -6.11 -16.43 18.70
C GLN A 48 -5.11 -15.36 18.27
N ILE A 49 -5.54 -14.35 17.51
CA ILE A 49 -4.65 -13.31 17.00
C ILE A 49 -4.39 -12.30 18.12
N GLN A 50 -3.12 -12.16 18.49
CA GLN A 50 -2.61 -11.22 19.49
C GLN A 50 -1.68 -10.18 18.86
N HIS A 51 -1.06 -10.54 17.73
CA HIS A 51 -0.08 -9.72 17.03
C HIS A 51 -0.43 -9.59 15.54
N VAL A 52 -0.09 -8.46 14.95
CA VAL A 52 -0.11 -8.23 13.50
C VAL A 52 1.26 -7.72 13.08
N ILE A 53 1.86 -8.37 12.10
CA ILE A 53 3.13 -8.00 11.50
C ILE A 53 2.90 -7.87 9.99
N ASN A 54 2.86 -6.64 9.50
CA ASN A 54 2.72 -6.33 8.09
C ASN A 54 4.06 -5.78 7.56
N ILE A 55 4.64 -6.48 6.58
CA ILE A 55 5.92 -6.13 5.98
C ILE A 55 5.69 -5.83 4.50
N GLN A 56 5.91 -4.58 4.13
CA GLN A 56 6.00 -4.14 2.75
C GLN A 56 7.45 -4.21 2.30
N PHE A 57 7.69 -4.75 1.12
CA PHE A 57 8.97 -4.65 0.44
C PHE A 57 8.88 -3.61 -0.66
N ASP A 58 9.97 -2.89 -0.89
CA ASP A 58 10.20 -2.17 -2.14
C ASP A 58 10.52 -3.19 -3.24
N ASN A 59 9.75 -3.16 -4.33
CA ASN A 59 10.02 -3.79 -5.62
C ASN A 59 10.41 -5.28 -5.61
N THR A 60 10.07 -6.04 -4.57
CA THR A 60 10.51 -7.44 -4.45
C THR A 60 9.68 -8.36 -5.33
N HIS A 61 10.32 -9.10 -6.23
CA HIS A 61 9.64 -9.91 -7.24
C HIS A 61 9.41 -11.37 -6.83
N PHE A 62 8.18 -11.85 -7.08
CA PHE A 62 7.90 -13.29 -7.14
C PHE A 62 8.19 -13.87 -8.53
N ASN A 63 7.90 -13.11 -9.59
CA ASN A 63 8.19 -13.50 -10.96
C ASN A 63 9.69 -13.37 -11.24
N ARG A 64 10.19 -14.09 -12.24
CA ARG A 64 11.61 -14.06 -12.61
C ARG A 64 11.84 -13.04 -13.73
N ASP A 65 12.66 -12.02 -13.48
CA ASP A 65 13.06 -11.02 -14.49
C ASP A 65 13.92 -11.64 -15.59
N ASN A 66 14.79 -12.57 -15.18
CA ASN A 66 15.54 -13.43 -16.08
C ASN A 66 15.09 -14.87 -15.86
N PRO A 67 14.55 -15.57 -16.88
CA PRO A 67 14.04 -16.94 -16.72
C PRO A 67 15.04 -17.95 -16.14
N ASN A 68 16.35 -17.71 -16.28
CA ASN A 68 17.41 -18.57 -15.75
C ASN A 68 17.83 -18.24 -14.31
N VAL A 69 17.48 -17.06 -13.80
CA VAL A 69 17.79 -16.62 -12.44
C VAL A 69 16.54 -16.84 -11.57
N PRO A 70 16.66 -17.43 -10.36
CA PRO A 70 15.52 -17.51 -9.46
C PRO A 70 15.01 -16.12 -9.07
N SER A 71 13.72 -15.97 -8.81
CA SER A 71 13.16 -14.68 -8.37
C SER A 71 13.63 -14.31 -6.97
N ASP A 72 13.34 -13.09 -6.52
CA ASP A 72 13.75 -12.62 -5.19
C ASP A 72 13.25 -13.53 -4.08
N LEU A 73 11.96 -13.88 -4.13
CA LEU A 73 11.37 -14.78 -3.15
C LEU A 73 11.97 -16.20 -3.21
N GLU A 74 12.28 -16.73 -4.40
CA GLU A 74 12.96 -18.02 -4.53
C GLU A 74 14.39 -18.00 -3.92
N GLN A 75 15.04 -16.83 -3.93
CA GLN A 75 16.35 -16.61 -3.29
C GLN A 75 16.25 -16.28 -1.78
N MET A 76 15.03 -16.09 -1.26
CA MET A 76 14.72 -15.89 0.17
C MET A 76 13.93 -17.08 0.78
N PRO A 77 14.50 -18.31 0.80
CA PRO A 77 13.78 -19.50 1.22
C PRO A 77 13.28 -19.48 2.67
N ASN A 78 13.86 -18.72 3.61
CA ASN A 78 13.31 -18.62 4.96
C ASN A 78 11.94 -17.94 4.95
N LEU A 79 11.75 -16.91 4.12
CA LEU A 79 10.48 -16.22 3.96
C LEU A 79 9.51 -17.06 3.11
N LEU A 80 9.93 -17.47 1.91
CA LEU A 80 9.06 -18.20 0.99
C LEU A 80 8.54 -19.50 1.62
N ASN A 81 9.41 -20.33 2.20
CA ASN A 81 8.98 -21.57 2.85
C ASN A 81 8.11 -21.29 4.09
N PHE A 82 8.34 -20.18 4.80
CA PHE A 82 7.49 -19.79 5.92
C PHE A 82 6.07 -19.47 5.44
N ILE A 83 5.90 -18.78 4.32
CA ILE A 83 4.57 -18.51 3.77
C ILE A 83 3.94 -19.82 3.27
N GLU A 84 4.62 -20.53 2.36
CA GLU A 84 4.05 -21.71 1.70
C GLU A 84 3.73 -22.86 2.66
N SER A 85 4.50 -23.03 3.74
CA SER A 85 4.28 -24.11 4.69
C SER A 85 3.18 -23.79 5.71
N ASN A 86 2.78 -22.52 5.84
CA ASN A 86 1.98 -22.06 6.97
C ASN A 86 0.76 -21.22 6.60
N GLY A 87 0.58 -20.84 5.34
CA GLY A 87 -0.51 -19.97 4.90
C GLY A 87 -0.68 -19.98 3.38
N THR A 88 -0.95 -18.81 2.80
CA THR A 88 -1.18 -18.65 1.36
C THR A 88 -0.29 -17.56 0.79
N LEU A 89 0.32 -17.83 -0.37
CA LEU A 89 0.99 -16.86 -1.23
C LEU A 89 0.14 -16.65 -2.49
N LEU A 90 -0.50 -15.50 -2.61
CA LEU A 90 -1.20 -15.09 -3.83
C LEU A 90 -0.18 -14.53 -4.81
N THR A 91 -0.15 -15.04 -6.04
CA THR A 91 0.78 -14.60 -7.09
C THR A 91 0.09 -13.86 -8.24
N ASN A 92 -1.19 -13.55 -8.05
CA ASN A 92 -2.05 -12.80 -8.97
C ASN A 92 -2.62 -11.58 -8.22
N HIS A 93 -1.72 -10.90 -7.52
CA HIS A 93 -1.97 -9.70 -6.72
C HIS A 93 -1.48 -8.49 -7.50
N HIS A 94 -2.19 -7.37 -7.42
CA HIS A 94 -1.89 -6.22 -8.27
C HIS A 94 -1.84 -4.91 -7.49
N THR A 95 -1.19 -3.92 -8.11
CA THR A 95 -1.06 -2.56 -7.58
C THR A 95 -2.21 -1.65 -8.04
N PRO A 96 -2.52 -0.56 -7.32
CA PRO A 96 -3.16 0.63 -7.89
C PRO A 96 -2.34 1.25 -9.03
N LEU A 97 -2.90 2.30 -9.66
CA LEU A 97 -2.16 3.21 -10.53
C LEU A 97 -2.25 4.64 -9.98
N ILE A 98 -1.22 5.47 -10.07
CA ILE A 98 0.15 5.16 -10.51
C ILE A 98 0.81 4.28 -9.45
N SER A 99 1.51 3.23 -9.89
CA SER A 99 2.20 2.30 -9.00
C SER A 99 3.43 3.01 -8.43
N HIS A 100 3.26 3.69 -7.29
CA HIS A 100 4.35 4.33 -6.56
C HIS A 100 4.32 3.89 -5.10
N THR A 101 5.48 3.53 -4.55
CA THR A 101 5.74 3.20 -3.12
C THR A 101 4.71 3.76 -2.13
N ALA A 102 4.52 5.08 -2.05
CA ALA A 102 3.60 5.65 -1.07
C ALA A 102 2.12 5.40 -1.40
N THR A 103 1.72 5.54 -2.67
CA THR A 103 0.34 5.23 -3.11
C THR A 103 0.04 3.75 -2.82
N ASP A 104 0.99 2.87 -3.09
CA ASP A 104 0.83 1.44 -2.95
C ASP A 104 0.77 0.96 -1.51
N ILE A 105 1.71 1.44 -0.68
CA ILE A 105 1.72 1.23 0.77
C ILE A 105 0.39 1.70 1.36
N LEU A 106 -0.01 2.94 1.08
CA LEU A 106 -1.23 3.51 1.65
C LEU A 106 -2.47 2.76 1.17
N THR A 107 -2.53 2.35 -0.09
CA THR A 107 -3.64 1.55 -0.62
C THR A 107 -3.74 0.21 0.11
N SER A 108 -2.60 -0.44 0.38
CA SER A 108 -2.58 -1.72 1.11
C SER A 108 -3.02 -1.58 2.58
N PHE A 109 -2.70 -0.44 3.21
CA PHE A 109 -2.97 -0.21 4.63
C PHE A 109 -4.38 0.32 4.88
N THR A 110 -4.92 1.12 3.95
CA THR A 110 -6.25 1.75 4.05
C THR A 110 -7.33 0.92 3.35
N GLY A 111 -6.99 0.14 2.32
CA GLY A 111 -7.99 -0.54 1.50
C GLY A 111 -8.78 0.38 0.56
N VAL A 112 -8.30 1.60 0.31
CA VAL A 112 -8.89 2.55 -0.65
C VAL A 112 -7.84 3.01 -1.66
N TYR A 113 -8.29 3.41 -2.85
CA TYR A 113 -7.39 3.96 -3.87
C TYR A 113 -6.98 5.40 -3.59
N GLY A 114 -5.98 5.87 -4.34
CA GLY A 114 -5.33 7.17 -4.14
C GLY A 114 -6.23 8.40 -4.28
N ASP A 115 -7.33 8.31 -5.02
CA ASP A 115 -8.35 9.37 -5.11
C ASP A 115 -9.10 9.60 -3.78
N ASN A 116 -9.37 8.52 -3.04
CA ASN A 116 -10.08 8.53 -1.76
C ASN A 116 -9.18 8.91 -0.59
N MET A 117 -7.93 8.42 -0.55
CA MET A 117 -6.96 8.76 0.51
C MET A 117 -6.15 10.05 0.23
N GLY A 118 -6.24 10.61 -0.97
CA GLY A 118 -5.62 11.92 -1.29
C GLY A 118 -4.19 11.85 -1.82
N VAL A 119 -3.64 10.67 -2.06
CA VAL A 119 -2.31 10.42 -2.64
C VAL A 119 -2.47 9.63 -3.94
N PRO A 120 -2.84 10.29 -5.07
CA PRO A 120 -3.28 9.57 -6.26
C PRO A 120 -2.17 9.18 -7.24
N VAL A 121 -1.05 9.91 -7.26
CA VAL A 121 -0.08 9.83 -8.37
C VAL A 121 1.39 10.13 -7.99
N SER A 122 1.75 10.17 -6.70
CA SER A 122 3.11 10.56 -6.28
C SER A 122 3.44 10.04 -4.88
N ASN A 123 4.73 9.80 -4.64
CA ASN A 123 5.26 9.43 -3.32
C ASN A 123 5.08 10.50 -2.24
N SER A 124 4.87 11.76 -2.64
CA SER A 124 4.59 12.81 -1.66
C SER A 124 3.73 13.93 -2.24
N PHE A 125 2.67 14.27 -1.52
CA PHE A 125 2.06 15.59 -1.58
C PHE A 125 2.42 16.30 -0.30
N ARG A 126 2.79 17.59 -0.38
CA ARG A 126 3.16 18.39 0.80
C ARG A 126 2.13 18.12 1.91
N TYR A 127 2.64 17.84 3.12
CA TYR A 127 1.93 17.56 4.39
C TYR A 127 1.83 16.07 4.75
N PHE A 128 2.54 15.68 5.81
CA PHE A 128 2.18 14.55 6.66
C PHE A 128 0.83 14.85 7.34
N ASN A 129 -0.21 14.12 6.94
CA ASN A 129 -1.35 13.83 7.78
C ASN A 129 -1.31 12.32 7.99
N PRO A 130 -1.55 11.81 9.21
CA PRO A 130 -1.77 10.37 9.33
C PRO A 130 -2.93 9.99 8.40
N ASP A 131 -2.79 8.87 7.73
CA ASP A 131 -3.67 8.35 6.67
C ASP A 131 -4.91 7.60 7.21
N GLY A 132 -5.06 7.57 8.53
CA GLY A 132 -6.10 6.86 9.25
C GLY A 132 -5.92 5.34 9.37
N THR A 133 -4.82 4.78 8.86
CA THR A 133 -4.57 3.32 8.86
C THR A 133 -4.43 2.72 10.25
N THR A 134 -4.02 3.53 11.22
CA THR A 134 -3.82 3.12 12.63
C THR A 134 -5.11 3.14 13.44
N ILE A 135 -6.18 3.75 12.93
CA ILE A 135 -7.38 4.12 13.68
C ILE A 135 -8.13 2.94 14.30
N PRO A 136 -8.55 1.89 13.57
CA PRO A 136 -9.29 0.80 14.22
C PRO A 136 -8.43 0.06 15.24
N TYR A 137 -7.10 0.05 15.07
CA TYR A 137 -6.19 -0.52 16.06
C TYR A 137 -6.10 0.35 17.32
N THR A 138 -5.87 1.65 17.18
CA THR A 138 -5.73 2.55 18.33
C THR A 138 -7.06 2.73 19.06
N ARG A 139 -8.19 2.76 18.34
CA ARG A 139 -9.55 2.71 18.91
C ARG A 139 -9.82 1.38 19.64
N ALA A 140 -9.24 0.27 19.18
CA ALA A 140 -9.24 -1.02 19.89
C ALA A 140 -8.22 -1.07 21.05
N GLY A 141 -7.54 0.03 21.36
CA GLY A 141 -6.59 0.15 22.46
C GLY A 141 -5.20 -0.42 22.17
N CYS A 142 -4.88 -0.71 20.91
CA CYS A 142 -3.58 -1.23 20.49
C CYS A 142 -2.59 -0.10 20.22
N ASN A 143 -1.31 -0.32 20.55
CA ASN A 143 -0.23 0.51 20.04
C ASN A 143 0.20 -0.03 18.66
N VAL A 144 0.46 0.86 17.73
CA VAL A 144 0.84 0.56 16.35
C VAL A 144 2.22 1.14 16.06
N GLY A 145 3.18 0.27 15.78
CA GLY A 145 4.54 0.64 15.38
C GLY A 145 4.64 0.78 13.87
N GLN A 146 5.28 1.85 13.42
CA GLN A 146 5.54 2.16 12.01
C GLN A 146 7.05 2.26 11.80
N VAL A 147 7.56 1.49 10.85
CA VAL A 147 9.00 1.37 10.56
C VAL A 147 9.22 1.66 9.08
N ALA A 148 9.64 2.88 8.79
CA ALA A 148 9.94 3.41 7.46
C ALA A 148 8.78 3.38 6.46
N THR A 149 7.56 3.28 6.95
CA THR A 149 6.34 3.21 6.14
C THR A 149 5.86 4.60 5.74
N ALA A 150 5.74 4.81 4.43
CA ALA A 150 5.43 6.11 3.85
C ALA A 150 4.16 6.74 4.45
N ASN A 151 4.16 8.05 4.65
CA ASN A 151 3.05 8.86 5.17
C ASN A 151 2.44 8.45 6.53
N THR A 152 3.05 7.48 7.24
CA THR A 152 2.67 7.08 8.61
C THR A 152 3.75 7.40 9.65
N VAL A 153 4.88 7.93 9.22
CA VAL A 153 5.98 8.44 10.05
C VAL A 153 6.37 9.85 9.59
N LEU A 154 7.21 10.56 10.34
CA LEU A 154 7.77 11.82 9.84
C LEU A 154 8.77 11.50 8.73
N GLU A 155 8.76 12.29 7.66
CA GLU A 155 9.55 12.04 6.44
C GLU A 155 10.46 13.22 6.11
N ASN A 156 10.02 14.43 6.49
CA ASN A 156 10.69 15.67 6.15
C ASN A 156 10.92 16.56 7.37
N ILE A 157 12.21 16.71 7.72
CA ILE A 157 12.61 17.51 8.88
C ILE A 157 12.21 18.99 8.79
N ALA A 158 12.04 19.53 7.58
CA ALA A 158 11.73 20.95 7.37
C ALA A 158 10.24 21.27 7.58
N THR A 159 9.34 20.32 7.29
CA THR A 159 7.89 20.53 7.39
C THR A 159 7.27 19.83 8.57
N ASP A 160 7.70 18.60 8.88
CA ASP A 160 6.96 17.73 9.78
C ASP A 160 7.31 18.04 11.24
N ILE A 161 8.59 18.32 11.50
CA ILE A 161 9.08 18.71 12.83
C ILE A 161 8.38 19.97 13.37
N PRO A 162 8.34 21.10 12.64
CA PRO A 162 7.61 22.26 13.14
C PRO A 162 6.09 22.05 13.20
N THR A 163 5.53 21.09 12.45
CA THR A 163 4.10 20.76 12.49
C THR A 163 3.74 19.95 13.73
N VAL A 164 4.52 18.91 14.05
CA VAL A 164 4.26 18.00 15.17
C VAL A 164 4.73 18.60 16.50
N PHE A 165 5.97 19.08 16.57
CA PHE A 165 6.56 19.56 17.82
C PHE A 165 6.42 21.08 18.01
N GLY A 166 6.06 21.81 16.95
CA GLY A 166 6.02 23.27 16.93
C GLY A 166 7.36 23.89 16.48
N ALA A 167 7.27 25.01 15.76
CA ALA A 167 8.44 25.69 15.17
C ALA A 167 9.46 26.25 16.18
N GLY A 168 9.08 26.40 17.46
CA GLY A 168 9.96 26.86 18.54
C GLY A 168 10.50 25.74 19.43
N SER A 169 10.30 24.48 19.05
CA SER A 169 10.67 23.31 19.85
C SER A 169 12.18 23.02 19.85
N PRO A 170 12.69 22.27 20.85
CA PRO A 170 14.05 21.73 20.82
C PRO A 170 14.36 20.91 19.56
N GLN A 171 13.37 20.19 19.04
CA GLN A 171 13.47 19.39 17.81
C GLN A 171 13.71 20.29 16.60
N ALA A 172 12.94 21.38 16.48
CA ALA A 172 13.16 22.39 15.43
C ALA A 172 14.53 23.09 15.57
N ALA A 173 15.03 23.29 16.79
CA ALA A 173 16.38 23.81 17.02
C ALA A 173 17.48 22.82 16.60
N GLU A 174 17.25 21.52 16.74
CA GLU A 174 18.16 20.48 16.25
C GLU A 174 18.19 20.45 14.72
N VAL A 175 17.04 20.57 14.06
CA VAL A 175 16.97 20.71 12.59
C VAL A 175 17.84 21.87 12.10
N ALA A 176 17.77 23.02 12.79
CA ALA A 176 18.55 24.20 12.41
C ALA A 176 20.06 24.07 12.67
N SER A 177 20.47 23.30 13.69
CA SER A 177 21.87 23.23 14.14
C SER A 177 22.63 21.99 13.65
N ASN A 178 21.93 20.87 13.48
CA ASN A 178 22.46 19.60 13.03
C ASN A 178 21.40 18.80 12.24
N PRO A 179 21.06 19.24 11.00
CA PRO A 179 19.98 18.64 10.22
C PRO A 179 20.20 17.14 9.94
N GLY A 180 21.45 16.70 9.84
CA GLY A 180 21.79 15.30 9.64
C GLY A 180 21.42 14.42 10.83
N GLN A 181 21.73 14.85 12.06
CA GLN A 181 21.31 14.12 13.26
C GLN A 181 19.80 14.23 13.45
N ALA A 182 19.20 15.40 13.19
CA ALA A 182 17.75 15.56 13.29
C ALA A 182 17.00 14.58 12.37
N PHE A 183 17.54 14.31 11.17
CA PHE A 183 16.99 13.30 10.28
C PHE A 183 17.05 11.90 10.92
N ALA A 184 18.21 11.48 11.41
CA ALA A 184 18.37 10.19 12.08
C ALA A 184 17.50 10.07 13.36
N ASP A 185 17.27 11.18 14.07
CA ASP A 185 16.53 11.21 15.33
C ASP A 185 15.00 11.17 15.13
N PHE A 186 14.48 11.84 14.10
CA PHE A 186 13.05 12.13 14.01
C PHE A 186 12.33 11.47 12.83
N VAL A 187 13.03 11.09 11.77
CA VAL A 187 12.42 10.54 10.55
C VAL A 187 12.27 9.03 10.66
N GLY A 188 11.27 8.48 9.96
CA GLY A 188 11.25 7.07 9.57
C GLY A 188 10.80 6.07 10.63
N ILE A 189 10.64 6.44 11.91
CA ILE A 189 10.20 5.52 12.97
C ILE A 189 9.09 6.19 13.78
N GLY A 190 7.98 5.49 14.04
CA GLY A 190 6.86 6.03 14.79
C GLY A 190 6.12 4.97 15.61
N VAL A 191 5.41 5.41 16.66
CA VAL A 191 4.42 4.59 17.38
C VAL A 191 3.16 5.42 17.61
N HIS A 192 2.04 4.96 17.09
CA HIS A 192 0.71 5.53 17.34
C HIS A 192 0.05 4.74 18.47
N CYS A 193 -0.25 5.39 19.59
CA CYS A 193 -0.75 4.67 20.76
C CYS A 193 -2.27 4.66 20.85
N GLY A 194 -2.80 3.54 21.33
CA GLY A 194 -4.16 3.48 21.85
C GLY A 194 -4.36 4.49 22.99
N GLN A 195 -5.59 4.99 23.11
CA GLN A 195 -5.89 6.07 24.04
C GLN A 195 -5.50 5.71 25.49
N GLY A 196 -4.72 6.58 26.14
CA GLY A 196 -4.27 6.41 27.52
C GLY A 196 -3.09 5.44 27.71
N SER A 197 -2.47 4.96 26.63
CA SER A 197 -1.25 4.16 26.70
C SER A 197 -0.12 4.91 27.40
N SER A 198 0.52 4.30 28.41
CA SER A 198 1.67 4.89 29.09
C SER A 198 2.92 4.98 28.20
N LEU A 199 2.97 4.16 27.14
CA LEU A 199 4.08 4.14 26.18
C LEU A 199 4.27 5.51 25.54
N CYS A 200 3.18 6.12 25.01
CA CYS A 200 3.19 7.46 24.42
C CYS A 200 2.83 8.55 25.43
N SER A 201 3.23 8.42 26.69
CA SER A 201 3.05 9.48 27.69
C SER A 201 3.98 10.66 27.42
N THR A 202 3.64 11.86 27.89
CA THR A 202 4.51 13.04 27.79
C THR A 202 5.90 12.81 28.41
N ALA A 203 5.99 11.95 29.45
CA ALA A 203 7.27 11.60 30.07
C ALA A 203 8.22 10.85 29.11
N ASN A 204 7.66 10.15 28.12
CA ASN A 204 8.40 9.43 27.09
C ASN A 204 8.59 10.26 25.80
N GLY A 205 8.16 11.54 25.78
CA GLY A 205 8.16 12.38 24.59
C GLY A 205 6.93 12.20 23.71
N GLY A 206 5.83 11.69 24.27
CA GLY A 206 4.56 11.57 23.56
C GLY A 206 3.97 12.92 23.16
N GLU A 207 3.61 13.05 21.90
CA GLU A 207 2.94 14.22 21.31
C GLU A 207 1.51 13.86 20.86
N PRO A 208 0.61 14.84 20.70
CA PRO A 208 -0.72 14.60 20.13
C PRO A 208 -0.63 13.94 18.75
N ASP A 209 -1.33 12.82 18.58
CA ASP A 209 -1.48 12.14 17.30
C ASP A 209 -2.82 12.59 16.69
N ASN A 210 -2.75 13.57 15.78
CA ASN A 210 -3.92 14.30 15.32
C ASN A 210 -4.33 13.88 13.91
N LEU A 211 -5.62 13.58 13.77
CA LEU A 211 -6.29 13.35 12.50
C LEU A 211 -7.49 14.30 12.41
N PRO A 212 -7.27 15.57 12.01
CA PRO A 212 -8.31 16.60 12.06
C PRO A 212 -9.47 16.34 11.09
N ASP A 213 -9.20 15.66 9.99
CA ASP A 213 -10.15 15.37 8.92
C ASP A 213 -10.84 13.99 9.09
N GLU A 214 -10.54 13.28 10.18
CA GLU A 214 -11.10 11.96 10.44
C GLU A 214 -12.63 11.99 10.69
N PRO A 215 -13.42 11.24 9.92
CA PRO A 215 -14.85 11.09 10.19
C PRO A 215 -15.13 10.61 11.63
N GLY A 216 -16.10 11.22 12.30
CA GLY A 216 -16.42 10.88 13.69
C GLY A 216 -15.40 11.35 14.74
N GLY A 217 -14.25 11.89 14.31
CA GLY A 217 -13.23 12.51 15.14
C GLY A 217 -12.19 11.55 15.72
N TYR A 218 -11.00 12.08 15.94
CA TYR A 218 -9.86 11.37 16.53
C TYR A 218 -9.16 12.27 17.55
N THR A 219 -9.62 12.25 18.80
CA THR A 219 -9.14 13.15 19.85
C THR A 219 -8.64 12.38 21.06
N GLY A 220 -7.58 12.87 21.70
CA GLY A 220 -7.00 12.28 22.91
C GLY A 220 -6.02 11.12 22.65
N TYR A 221 -5.64 10.89 21.38
CA TYR A 221 -4.59 9.96 20.99
C TYR A 221 -3.22 10.65 21.03
N THR A 222 -2.19 9.86 21.32
CA THR A 222 -0.79 10.34 21.37
C THR A 222 0.11 9.37 20.63
N GLY A 223 1.25 9.88 20.15
CA GLY A 223 2.25 9.11 19.45
C GLY A 223 3.67 9.44 19.90
N LEU A 224 4.60 8.54 19.61
CA LEU A 224 6.05 8.78 19.67
C LEU A 224 6.56 8.89 18.24
N PHE A 225 7.20 10.01 17.90
CA PHE A 225 7.65 10.28 16.53
C PHE A 225 9.16 10.41 16.46
N GLY A 226 9.81 9.45 15.81
CA GLY A 226 11.25 9.40 15.64
C GLY A 226 11.95 8.35 16.48
N HIS A 227 13.09 7.87 15.97
CA HIS A 227 14.02 7.00 16.70
C HIS A 227 14.32 7.55 18.11
N LYS A 228 14.52 8.86 18.25
CA LYS A 228 14.88 9.54 19.51
C LYS A 228 13.90 9.23 20.65
N TYR A 229 12.61 9.09 20.34
CA TYR A 229 11.57 8.83 21.34
C TYR A 229 11.16 7.36 21.39
N VAL A 230 11.23 6.64 20.26
CA VAL A 230 10.85 5.22 20.19
C VAL A 230 11.94 4.30 20.74
N ALA A 231 13.20 4.47 20.33
CA ALA A 231 14.29 3.56 20.67
C ALA A 231 14.49 3.38 22.19
N PRO A 232 14.40 4.41 23.05
CA PRO A 232 14.49 4.22 24.51
C PRO A 232 13.40 3.33 25.11
N GLN A 233 12.24 3.19 24.45
CA GLN A 233 11.12 2.39 24.94
C GLN A 233 11.25 0.91 24.57
N ILE A 234 11.92 0.61 23.46
CA ILE A 234 12.04 -0.74 22.90
C ILE A 234 13.46 -1.32 23.03
N SER A 235 14.46 -0.48 23.34
CA SER A 235 15.82 -0.88 23.66
C SER A 235 16.34 -0.09 24.87
N PRO A 236 15.81 -0.32 26.07
CA PRO A 236 16.14 0.50 27.25
C PRO A 236 17.59 0.31 27.75
N SER A 237 18.28 -0.74 27.30
CA SER A 237 19.63 -1.10 27.79
C SER A 237 20.77 -0.56 26.90
N GLY A 238 20.46 0.13 25.81
CA GLY A 238 21.47 0.61 24.87
C GLY A 238 20.86 1.08 23.54
N PRO A 239 21.69 1.50 22.57
CA PRO A 239 21.17 1.86 21.25
C PRO A 239 20.50 0.67 20.59
N MET A 240 19.55 0.93 19.69
CA MET A 240 18.99 -0.11 18.83
C MET A 240 20.09 -0.76 18.01
N THR A 241 20.00 -2.08 17.85
CA THR A 241 20.90 -2.89 17.02
C THR A 241 20.13 -3.63 15.94
N ASP A 242 20.76 -3.89 14.80
CA ASP A 242 20.21 -4.75 13.74
C ASP A 242 20.20 -6.22 14.18
N LEU A 243 19.63 -7.12 13.37
CA LEU A 243 19.61 -8.55 13.66
C LEU A 243 21.00 -9.23 13.65
N ASP A 244 22.06 -8.51 13.29
CA ASP A 244 23.45 -8.96 13.40
C ASP A 244 24.13 -8.46 14.69
N GLY A 245 23.46 -7.60 15.47
CA GLY A 245 23.98 -7.00 16.70
C GLY A 245 24.80 -5.72 16.47
N ASN A 246 24.79 -5.15 15.27
CA ASN A 246 25.44 -3.87 14.98
C ASN A 246 24.53 -2.71 15.36
N VAL A 247 25.09 -1.63 15.92
CA VAL A 247 24.32 -0.41 16.20
C VAL A 247 23.72 0.15 14.91
N ILE A 248 22.43 0.42 14.93
CA ILE A 248 21.73 1.04 13.79
C ILE A 248 22.12 2.52 13.74
N GLN A 249 22.69 2.90 12.60
CA GLN A 249 23.21 4.24 12.32
C GLN A 249 23.28 4.43 10.81
N ASP A 250 23.28 5.69 10.38
CA ASP A 250 23.43 6.01 8.96
C ASP A 250 24.89 5.92 8.46
N PRO A 251 25.16 6.14 7.15
CA PRO A 251 26.52 6.07 6.60
C PRO A 251 27.50 7.11 7.14
N GLN A 252 27.02 8.16 7.83
CA GLN A 252 27.86 9.13 8.52
C GLN A 252 28.04 8.81 10.02
N HIS A 253 27.66 7.59 10.44
CA HIS A 253 27.74 7.09 11.81
C HIS A 253 26.90 7.87 12.82
N ARG A 254 25.80 8.49 12.36
CA ARG A 254 24.80 9.08 13.25
C ARG A 254 23.87 7.96 13.71
N ILE A 255 23.87 7.68 15.01
CA ILE A 255 22.98 6.68 15.62
C ILE A 255 21.54 7.16 15.43
N GLY A 256 20.67 6.30 14.91
CA GLY A 256 19.29 6.64 14.61
C GLY A 256 18.75 5.91 13.39
N PHE A 257 17.65 6.40 12.83
CA PHE A 257 17.12 5.97 11.54
C PHE A 257 18.19 6.12 10.44
N PRO A 258 18.52 5.06 9.69
CA PRO A 258 19.63 5.10 8.73
C PRO A 258 19.29 5.80 7.40
N GLY A 259 18.04 6.22 7.22
CA GLY A 259 17.47 6.61 5.92
C GLY A 259 16.63 5.51 5.32
N PHE A 260 15.65 5.87 4.48
CA PHE A 260 14.75 4.93 3.81
C PHE A 260 15.53 3.91 2.99
N ASP A 261 16.53 4.37 2.23
CA ASP A 261 17.48 3.56 1.46
C ASP A 261 18.41 2.68 2.33
N GLY A 262 18.45 2.93 3.64
CA GLY A 262 19.21 2.14 4.61
C GLY A 262 18.40 1.05 5.30
N MET A 263 17.12 0.86 4.92
CA MET A 263 16.17 -0.04 5.58
C MET A 263 16.25 -1.48 5.05
N ALA A 264 17.47 -2.02 5.00
CA ALA A 264 17.69 -3.44 4.74
C ALA A 264 16.91 -4.32 5.74
N ALA A 265 16.54 -5.54 5.34
CA ALA A 265 15.69 -6.43 6.14
C ALA A 265 16.15 -6.60 7.60
N LYS A 266 17.46 -6.71 7.84
CA LYS A 266 18.01 -6.86 9.21
C LYS A 266 17.78 -5.64 10.13
N VAL A 267 17.55 -4.46 9.56
CA VAL A 267 17.26 -3.23 10.28
C VAL A 267 15.76 -3.18 10.59
N SER A 268 14.91 -3.23 9.55
CA SER A 268 13.45 -3.14 9.69
C SER A 268 12.90 -4.24 10.60
N LEU A 269 13.30 -5.49 10.37
CA LEU A 269 12.85 -6.63 11.17
C LEU A 269 13.35 -6.56 12.63
N SER A 270 14.47 -5.87 12.91
CA SER A 270 14.91 -5.65 14.28
C SER A 270 14.02 -4.67 15.03
N TYR A 271 13.60 -3.56 14.39
CA TYR A 271 12.61 -2.65 14.97
C TYR A 271 11.29 -3.37 15.19
N VAL A 272 10.80 -4.12 14.19
CA VAL A 272 9.55 -4.89 14.31
C VAL A 272 9.60 -5.85 15.49
N ALA A 273 10.62 -6.70 15.59
CA ALA A 273 10.75 -7.64 16.70
C ALA A 273 10.82 -6.91 18.05
N SER A 274 11.63 -5.85 18.13
CA SER A 274 11.78 -5.05 19.34
C SER A 274 10.47 -4.39 19.77
N MET A 275 9.69 -3.85 18.84
CA MET A 275 8.37 -3.27 19.11
C MET A 275 7.39 -4.34 19.63
N GLN A 276 7.32 -5.50 18.96
CA GLN A 276 6.46 -6.61 19.34
C GLN A 276 6.77 -7.15 20.75
N GLU A 277 8.06 -7.24 21.10
CA GLU A 277 8.55 -7.64 22.42
C GLU A 277 8.23 -6.64 23.54
N HIS A 278 7.99 -5.37 23.18
CA HIS A 278 7.82 -4.26 24.12
C HIS A 278 6.41 -3.66 24.12
N GLY A 279 5.39 -4.49 23.84
CA GLY A 279 3.98 -4.10 24.03
C GLY A 279 3.39 -3.24 22.90
N ILE A 280 3.95 -3.37 21.70
CA ILE A 280 3.42 -2.80 20.46
C ILE A 280 2.98 -3.97 19.57
N PRO A 281 1.75 -4.50 19.75
CA PRO A 281 1.31 -5.74 19.12
C PRO A 281 1.04 -5.63 17.61
N ILE A 282 0.89 -4.41 17.09
CA ILE A 282 0.64 -4.15 15.67
C ILE A 282 1.87 -3.43 15.13
N THR A 283 2.53 -4.01 14.13
CA THR A 283 3.71 -3.41 13.52
C THR A 283 3.65 -3.49 12.01
N TYR A 284 3.95 -2.38 11.39
CA TYR A 284 4.02 -2.19 9.95
C TYR A 284 5.44 -1.75 9.62
N ALA A 285 6.05 -2.35 8.61
CA ALA A 285 7.42 -2.04 8.24
C ALA A 285 7.64 -2.09 6.73
N TYR A 286 8.54 -1.24 6.27
CA TYR A 286 9.08 -1.23 4.93
C TYR A 286 10.50 -1.82 4.92
N ILE A 287 10.85 -2.50 3.84
CA ILE A 287 12.19 -3.04 3.55
C ILE A 287 12.61 -2.54 2.17
N SER A 288 13.77 -1.87 2.07
CA SER A 288 14.34 -1.41 0.80
C SER A 288 14.54 -2.57 -0.17
N ASP A 289 14.61 -2.28 -1.46
CA ASP A 289 14.76 -3.27 -2.51
C ASP A 289 16.09 -4.05 -2.36
N ALA A 290 16.28 -5.07 -3.19
CA ALA A 290 17.57 -5.77 -3.29
C ALA A 290 18.27 -5.49 -4.64
N HIS A 291 17.64 -4.65 -5.46
CA HIS A 291 18.01 -4.31 -6.82
C HIS A 291 19.18 -3.33 -6.81
N ASP A 292 19.37 -2.56 -5.74
CA ASP A 292 20.46 -1.61 -5.57
C ASP A 292 21.53 -2.05 -4.55
N ASN A 293 22.77 -1.56 -4.76
CA ASN A 293 23.80 -1.58 -3.73
C ASN A 293 23.56 -0.47 -2.69
N HIS A 294 22.66 -0.72 -1.76
CA HIS A 294 22.32 0.26 -0.72
C HIS A 294 23.52 0.65 0.16
N PRO A 295 23.61 1.94 0.58
CA PRO A 295 22.61 2.99 0.42
C PRO A 295 22.98 4.06 -0.64
N THR A 296 23.71 3.68 -1.70
CA THR A 296 24.18 4.67 -2.68
C THR A 296 24.17 4.16 -4.13
N GLY A 297 23.67 2.95 -4.35
CA GLY A 297 23.86 2.23 -5.60
C GLY A 297 25.32 1.77 -5.82
N PRO A 298 25.66 1.34 -7.04
CA PRO A 298 24.82 1.33 -8.23
C PRO A 298 23.76 0.21 -8.22
N ALA A 299 22.81 0.29 -9.16
CA ALA A 299 21.89 -0.78 -9.46
C ALA A 299 22.58 -2.06 -9.95
N TYR A 300 21.95 -3.17 -9.63
CA TYR A 300 22.33 -4.51 -10.06
C TYR A 300 21.41 -5.02 -11.16
N GLY A 301 21.92 -5.90 -12.02
CA GLY A 301 21.06 -6.68 -12.93
C GLY A 301 20.74 -8.07 -12.36
N PRO A 302 19.65 -8.73 -12.81
CA PRO A 302 19.24 -10.05 -12.33
C PRO A 302 20.40 -11.06 -12.31
N GLY A 303 20.62 -11.69 -11.15
CA GLY A 303 21.66 -12.70 -10.96
C GLY A 303 23.09 -12.16 -10.86
N GLN A 304 23.28 -10.84 -10.78
CA GLN A 304 24.58 -10.28 -10.40
C GLN A 304 24.93 -10.67 -8.95
N ALA A 305 26.22 -10.88 -8.69
CA ALA A 305 26.68 -11.37 -7.40
C ALA A 305 26.29 -10.47 -6.20
N GLY A 306 26.20 -9.16 -6.41
CA GLY A 306 25.77 -8.20 -5.39
C GLY A 306 24.29 -8.38 -5.01
N TYR A 307 23.42 -8.42 -6.01
CA TYR A 307 21.98 -8.68 -5.86
C TYR A 307 21.71 -10.03 -5.17
N VAL A 308 22.32 -11.12 -5.65
CA VAL A 308 22.20 -12.45 -5.04
C VAL A 308 22.68 -12.44 -3.57
N ALA A 309 23.73 -11.66 -3.26
CA ALA A 309 24.22 -11.51 -1.89
C ALA A 309 23.27 -10.68 -1.00
N ALA A 310 22.65 -9.63 -1.54
CA ALA A 310 21.65 -8.82 -0.85
C ALA A 310 20.41 -9.67 -0.48
N LEU A 311 19.85 -10.40 -1.43
CA LEU A 311 18.75 -11.34 -1.19
C LEU A 311 19.14 -12.42 -0.18
N LYS A 312 20.39 -12.93 -0.25
CA LYS A 312 20.86 -13.89 0.76
C LYS A 312 20.97 -13.29 2.16
N ALA A 313 21.31 -12.00 2.27
CA ALA A 313 21.32 -11.28 3.53
C ALA A 313 19.89 -11.08 4.07
N TYR A 314 18.92 -10.77 3.19
CA TYR A 314 17.51 -10.65 3.55
C TYR A 314 16.94 -11.99 4.02
N ASP A 315 17.20 -13.08 3.29
CA ASP A 315 16.90 -14.45 3.68
C ASP A 315 17.40 -14.79 5.09
N THR A 316 18.67 -14.46 5.35
CA THR A 316 19.30 -14.69 6.64
C THR A 316 18.64 -13.86 7.75
N ALA A 317 18.27 -12.62 7.46
CA ALA A 317 17.54 -11.76 8.38
C ALA A 317 16.17 -12.33 8.74
N PHE A 318 15.40 -12.85 7.77
CA PHE A 318 14.13 -13.52 8.03
C PHE A 318 14.29 -14.77 8.91
N GLY A 319 15.30 -15.60 8.65
CA GLY A 319 15.60 -16.75 9.51
C GLY A 319 15.87 -16.36 10.97
N LYS A 320 16.64 -15.29 11.19
CA LYS A 320 16.91 -14.73 12.52
C LYS A 320 15.67 -14.12 13.16
N PHE A 321 14.87 -13.39 12.38
CA PHE A 321 13.65 -12.72 12.81
C PHE A 321 12.63 -13.73 13.33
N PHE A 322 12.31 -14.77 12.56
CA PHE A 322 11.38 -15.80 12.99
C PHE A 322 11.89 -16.56 14.22
N THR A 323 13.19 -16.83 14.29
CA THR A 323 13.81 -17.44 15.48
C THR A 323 13.67 -16.56 16.71
N ARG A 324 13.92 -15.25 16.58
CA ARG A 324 13.80 -14.26 17.67
C ARG A 324 12.36 -14.19 18.19
N LEU A 325 11.39 -13.95 17.31
CA LEU A 325 9.97 -13.90 17.69
C LEU A 325 9.50 -15.19 18.37
N ALA A 326 9.90 -16.35 17.84
CA ALA A 326 9.50 -17.64 18.40
C ALA A 326 10.03 -17.86 19.82
N ASN A 327 11.21 -17.32 20.16
CA ASN A 327 11.75 -17.40 21.53
C ASN A 327 10.89 -16.65 22.55
N ASP A 328 10.20 -15.59 22.10
CA ASP A 328 9.27 -14.80 22.91
C ASP A 328 7.81 -15.26 22.76
N GLY A 329 7.58 -16.40 22.09
CA GLY A 329 6.26 -16.99 21.92
C GLY A 329 5.40 -16.31 20.85
N ILE A 330 5.97 -15.42 20.04
CA ILE A 330 5.31 -14.76 18.91
C ILE A 330 5.56 -15.61 17.66
N ASN A 331 4.51 -16.22 17.11
CA ASN A 331 4.62 -17.10 15.95
C ASN A 331 3.28 -17.24 15.21
N LYS A 332 3.24 -18.06 14.16
CA LYS A 332 2.04 -18.29 13.32
C LYS A 332 0.77 -18.72 14.06
N SER A 333 0.87 -19.21 15.30
CA SER A 333 -0.31 -19.62 16.10
C SER A 333 -1.02 -18.48 16.82
N ASN A 334 -0.38 -17.32 16.94
CA ASN A 334 -0.95 -16.13 17.60
C ASN A 334 -0.69 -14.81 16.87
N THR A 335 -0.07 -14.85 15.69
CA THR A 335 0.32 -13.68 14.91
C THR A 335 -0.25 -13.79 13.51
N LEU A 336 -0.85 -12.70 13.03
CA LEU A 336 -1.17 -12.51 11.62
C LEU A 336 0.02 -11.83 10.94
N PHE A 337 0.73 -12.57 10.10
CA PHE A 337 1.79 -12.06 9.24
C PHE A 337 1.22 -11.76 7.86
N VAL A 338 1.60 -10.60 7.34
CA VAL A 338 1.27 -10.12 6.00
C VAL A 338 2.57 -9.66 5.35
N PHE A 339 2.83 -10.14 4.14
CA PHE A 339 4.02 -9.81 3.35
C PHE A 339 3.58 -9.49 1.94
N THR A 340 4.04 -8.39 1.37
CA THR A 340 3.78 -8.03 -0.04
C THR A 340 4.84 -7.03 -0.50
N ALA A 341 5.09 -6.95 -1.80
CA ALA A 341 5.81 -5.81 -2.35
C ALA A 341 4.83 -4.66 -2.62
N ASP A 342 5.26 -3.41 -2.44
CA ASP A 342 4.47 -2.21 -2.81
C ASP A 342 4.23 -2.18 -4.31
N GLU A 343 5.25 -2.52 -5.09
CA GLU A 343 5.14 -2.71 -6.52
C GLU A 343 6.18 -3.71 -7.01
N GLY A 344 6.21 -3.92 -8.32
CA GLY A 344 7.39 -4.40 -9.01
C GLY A 344 8.04 -3.27 -9.79
N ASP A 345 9.13 -3.59 -10.45
CA ASP A 345 9.86 -2.73 -11.37
C ASP A 345 10.30 -3.47 -12.64
N HIS A 346 10.81 -2.71 -13.59
CA HIS A 346 11.26 -3.17 -14.89
C HIS A 346 12.77 -3.02 -15.01
N PHE A 347 13.48 -4.13 -15.16
CA PHE A 347 14.92 -4.12 -15.39
C PHE A 347 15.29 -3.55 -16.77
N VAL A 348 16.06 -2.47 -16.78
CA VAL A 348 16.61 -1.83 -17.97
C VAL A 348 18.07 -2.22 -18.16
N GLY A 349 18.32 -3.12 -19.11
CA GLY A 349 19.67 -3.58 -19.41
C GLY A 349 19.82 -4.45 -20.64
N GLY A 350 21.07 -4.70 -21.02
CA GLY A 350 21.42 -5.60 -22.12
C GLY A 350 21.32 -7.08 -21.76
N ALA A 351 21.69 -7.95 -22.70
CA ALA A 351 21.70 -9.39 -22.45
C ALA A 351 22.72 -9.79 -21.36
N PRO A 352 22.39 -10.76 -20.49
CA PRO A 352 23.30 -11.23 -19.45
C PRO A 352 24.48 -12.03 -20.02
N SER A 353 25.62 -11.97 -19.34
CA SER A 353 26.86 -12.70 -19.66
C SER A 353 27.44 -13.41 -18.42
N PRO A 354 27.98 -14.64 -18.56
CA PRO A 354 27.94 -15.46 -19.77
C PRO A 354 26.51 -15.92 -20.09
N ALA A 355 26.25 -16.25 -21.37
CA ALA A 355 24.95 -16.75 -21.77
C ALA A 355 24.56 -18.00 -20.95
N GLY A 356 23.35 -18.00 -20.39
CA GLY A 356 22.87 -19.07 -19.51
C GLY A 356 23.39 -19.00 -18.07
N CYS A 357 23.96 -17.86 -17.64
CA CYS A 357 24.17 -17.59 -16.22
C CYS A 357 22.84 -17.69 -15.45
N ASP A 358 22.92 -18.15 -14.21
CA ASP A 358 21.77 -18.42 -13.34
C ASP A 358 21.83 -17.65 -12.02
N GLY A 359 22.86 -16.81 -11.83
CA GLY A 359 23.11 -16.05 -10.60
C GLY A 359 23.60 -16.89 -9.41
N VAL A 360 23.15 -18.14 -9.31
CA VAL A 360 23.43 -19.04 -8.18
C VAL A 360 24.75 -19.80 -8.36
N ASN A 361 24.91 -20.51 -9.48
CA ASN A 361 26.12 -21.28 -9.78
C ASN A 361 27.08 -20.48 -10.66
N THR A 362 26.53 -19.67 -11.56
CA THR A 362 27.26 -18.81 -12.48
C THR A 362 26.69 -17.40 -12.37
N PRO A 363 27.40 -16.46 -11.73
CA PRO A 363 26.97 -15.08 -11.63
C PRO A 363 26.76 -14.46 -13.01
N CYS A 364 25.70 -13.67 -13.14
CA CYS A 364 25.44 -12.86 -14.32
C CYS A 364 26.22 -11.55 -14.26
N THR A 365 26.55 -10.99 -15.42
CA THR A 365 27.15 -9.67 -15.61
C THR A 365 26.50 -9.00 -16.82
N TYR A 366 26.45 -7.67 -16.81
CA TYR A 366 25.76 -6.87 -17.83
C TYR A 366 26.71 -5.79 -18.34
N SER A 367 26.89 -5.71 -19.66
CA SER A 367 27.75 -4.69 -20.27
C SER A 367 27.01 -3.36 -20.50
N GLN A 368 25.69 -3.43 -20.57
CA GLN A 368 24.74 -2.31 -20.65
C GLN A 368 23.73 -2.55 -19.54
N ILE A 369 23.53 -1.56 -18.70
CA ILE A 369 22.67 -1.59 -17.53
C ILE A 369 22.39 -0.13 -17.19
N GLY A 370 21.13 0.23 -17.08
CA GLY A 370 20.73 1.59 -16.76
C GLY A 370 19.42 1.99 -17.42
N GLU A 371 18.55 2.67 -16.66
CA GLU A 371 17.37 3.37 -17.15
C GLU A 371 17.73 4.28 -18.33
N ILE A 372 16.79 4.45 -19.26
CA ILE A 372 16.97 5.36 -20.40
C ILE A 372 16.31 6.70 -20.04
N ASN A 373 17.12 7.65 -19.58
CA ASN A 373 16.64 8.99 -19.28
C ASN A 373 16.31 9.76 -20.54
N ALA A 374 15.06 10.22 -20.66
CA ALA A 374 14.59 11.03 -21.79
C ALA A 374 13.99 12.39 -21.38
N ASN A 375 14.55 13.47 -21.96
CA ASN A 375 14.08 14.85 -21.77
C ASN A 375 12.89 15.14 -22.68
N LEU A 376 11.66 14.99 -22.16
CA LEU A 376 10.41 15.24 -22.88
C LEU A 376 10.34 16.64 -23.50
N ALA A 377 10.71 17.68 -22.77
CA ALA A 377 10.67 19.05 -23.27
C ALA A 377 11.65 19.26 -24.43
N GLY A 378 12.81 18.59 -24.37
CA GLY A 378 13.80 18.61 -25.44
C GLY A 378 13.30 17.91 -26.70
N LEU A 379 12.79 16.69 -26.57
CA LEU A 379 12.26 15.89 -27.68
C LEU A 379 11.06 16.58 -28.34
N LEU A 380 10.12 17.12 -27.56
CA LEU A 380 8.99 17.90 -28.09
C LEU A 380 9.44 19.09 -28.93
N ALA A 381 10.42 19.85 -28.44
CA ALA A 381 10.92 21.00 -29.15
C ALA A 381 11.64 20.61 -30.45
N THR A 382 12.39 19.50 -30.46
CA THR A 382 13.18 19.10 -31.64
C THR A 382 12.40 18.30 -32.68
N GLU A 383 11.50 17.42 -32.25
CA GLU A 383 10.75 16.54 -33.16
C GLU A 383 9.44 17.18 -33.62
N ARG A 384 8.80 17.95 -32.74
CA ARG A 384 7.46 18.50 -32.96
C ARG A 384 7.43 20.03 -33.07
N GLY A 385 8.54 20.71 -32.76
CA GLY A 385 8.58 22.17 -32.71
C GLY A 385 7.69 22.75 -31.60
N ASN A 386 7.30 21.93 -30.62
CA ASN A 386 6.39 22.31 -29.55
C ASN A 386 7.18 22.74 -28.31
N THR A 387 7.04 24.01 -27.93
CA THR A 387 7.72 24.60 -26.75
C THR A 387 6.72 24.98 -25.66
N THR A 388 5.58 24.30 -25.57
CA THR A 388 4.59 24.53 -24.52
C THR A 388 5.25 24.39 -23.15
N ALA A 389 4.96 25.30 -22.23
CA ALA A 389 5.53 25.28 -20.89
C ALA A 389 4.74 24.33 -19.97
N PHE A 390 5.37 23.24 -19.54
CA PHE A 390 4.82 22.28 -18.60
C PHE A 390 5.86 21.88 -17.55
N LYS A 391 5.40 21.21 -16.50
CA LYS A 391 6.23 20.47 -15.55
C LYS A 391 5.82 19.00 -15.56
N VAL A 392 6.71 18.15 -15.08
CA VAL A 392 6.41 16.73 -14.85
C VAL A 392 6.76 16.35 -13.43
N HIS A 393 6.00 15.42 -12.85
CA HIS A 393 6.61 14.45 -11.93
C HIS A 393 7.42 13.52 -12.83
N SER A 394 8.75 13.55 -12.68
CA SER A 394 9.62 12.73 -13.53
C SER A 394 9.47 11.28 -13.13
N ASP A 395 9.18 10.40 -14.09
CA ASP A 395 8.94 8.98 -13.85
C ASP A 395 8.88 8.20 -15.17
N ASP A 396 8.73 6.87 -15.09
CA ASP A 396 8.33 6.03 -16.24
C ASP A 396 6.89 6.37 -16.70
N ALA A 397 5.99 6.61 -15.72
CA ALA A 397 4.64 7.12 -15.95
C ALA A 397 4.49 8.62 -15.55
N PRO A 398 5.14 9.58 -16.24
CA PRO A 398 5.20 10.96 -15.78
C PRO A 398 3.83 11.63 -15.81
N THR A 399 3.47 12.26 -14.70
CA THR A 399 2.30 13.15 -14.63
C THR A 399 2.66 14.53 -15.16
N VAL A 400 1.87 15.05 -16.11
CA VAL A 400 2.14 16.32 -16.79
C VAL A 400 1.26 17.43 -16.24
N TYR A 401 1.86 18.57 -15.90
CA TYR A 401 1.18 19.78 -15.42
C TYR A 401 1.45 20.95 -16.38
N ILE A 402 0.45 21.32 -17.19
CA ILE A 402 0.58 22.48 -18.08
C ILE A 402 0.42 23.78 -17.29
N THR A 403 1.33 24.73 -17.53
CA THR A 403 1.27 26.04 -16.87
C THR A 403 -0.05 26.74 -17.17
N GLY A 404 -0.75 27.17 -16.12
CA GLY A 404 -2.06 27.82 -16.22
C GLY A 404 -3.27 26.88 -16.15
N ASN A 405 -3.04 25.58 -15.96
CA ASN A 405 -4.07 24.54 -15.79
C ASN A 405 -5.22 24.65 -16.84
N PRO A 406 -4.90 24.58 -18.14
CA PRO A 406 -5.90 24.63 -19.20
C PRO A 406 -6.86 23.44 -19.11
N ALA A 407 -8.08 23.61 -19.66
CA ALA A 407 -9.02 22.51 -19.79
C ALA A 407 -8.45 21.38 -20.65
N ARG A 408 -8.90 20.14 -20.39
CA ARG A 408 -8.49 18.93 -21.13
C ARG A 408 -8.73 18.98 -22.63
N ASP A 409 -9.76 19.71 -23.07
CA ASP A 409 -10.14 19.89 -24.47
C ASP A 409 -9.60 21.21 -25.08
N ALA A 410 -8.83 21.99 -24.31
CA ALA A 410 -8.18 23.18 -24.84
C ALA A 410 -7.16 22.80 -25.91
N ALA A 411 -7.05 23.61 -26.96
CA ALA A 411 -6.15 23.36 -28.08
C ALA A 411 -4.69 23.12 -27.65
N VAL A 412 -4.21 23.84 -26.62
CA VAL A 412 -2.85 23.65 -26.07
C VAL A 412 -2.66 22.28 -25.43
N THR A 413 -3.66 21.81 -24.67
CA THR A 413 -3.63 20.49 -24.02
C THR A 413 -3.68 19.37 -25.04
N ARG A 414 -4.61 19.48 -26.00
CA ARG A 414 -4.77 18.51 -27.10
C ARG A 414 -3.51 18.41 -27.96
N THR A 415 -2.95 19.55 -28.35
CA THR A 415 -1.72 19.60 -29.15
C THR A 415 -0.55 19.00 -28.38
N LEU A 416 -0.39 19.34 -27.09
CA LEU A 416 0.71 18.80 -26.29
C LEU A 416 0.61 17.27 -26.12
N ALA A 417 -0.57 16.75 -25.76
CA ALA A 417 -0.76 15.31 -25.57
C ALA A 417 -0.52 14.52 -26.87
N HIS A 418 -1.07 14.99 -28.00
CA HIS A 418 -0.85 14.38 -29.32
C HIS A 418 0.59 14.53 -29.84
N ASP A 419 1.30 15.60 -29.43
CA ASP A 419 2.71 15.76 -29.74
C ASP A 419 3.59 14.81 -28.91
N MET A 420 3.28 14.65 -27.62
CA MET A 420 3.94 13.69 -26.72
C MET A 420 3.71 12.24 -27.17
N SER A 421 2.49 11.90 -27.61
CA SER A 421 2.13 10.53 -27.99
C SER A 421 2.85 9.99 -29.21
N ALA A 422 3.42 10.86 -30.05
CA ALA A 422 4.18 10.48 -31.22
C ALA A 422 5.67 10.82 -31.11
N LEU A 423 6.18 11.05 -29.89
CA LEU A 423 7.61 11.13 -29.65
C LEU A 423 8.27 9.77 -29.83
N THR A 424 9.48 9.80 -30.38
CA THR A 424 10.33 8.63 -30.52
C THR A 424 11.68 8.85 -29.86
N ALA A 425 12.38 7.77 -29.54
CA ALA A 425 13.75 7.85 -29.08
C ALA A 425 14.58 6.72 -29.67
N VAL A 426 15.84 7.00 -30.02
CA VAL A 426 16.79 5.93 -30.32
C VAL A 426 17.27 5.35 -29.00
N ASN A 427 16.95 4.08 -28.77
CA ASN A 427 17.35 3.35 -27.58
C ASN A 427 18.88 3.15 -27.57
N PRO A 428 19.61 3.69 -26.57
CA PRO A 428 21.07 3.60 -26.53
C PRO A 428 21.60 2.18 -26.29
N ILE A 429 20.77 1.28 -25.74
CA ILE A 429 21.12 -0.12 -25.45
C ILE A 429 20.94 -0.97 -26.71
N THR A 430 19.77 -0.91 -27.33
CA THR A 430 19.40 -1.80 -28.46
C THR A 430 19.70 -1.20 -29.84
N GLY A 431 19.77 0.12 -29.96
CA GLY A 431 19.88 0.85 -31.22
C GLY A 431 18.57 0.98 -32.00
N ASN A 432 17.46 0.45 -31.48
CA ASN A 432 16.13 0.58 -32.09
C ASN A 432 15.56 1.99 -31.90
N THR A 433 14.55 2.34 -32.70
CA THR A 433 13.74 3.55 -32.47
C THR A 433 12.45 3.14 -31.81
N ASP A 434 12.31 3.52 -30.54
CA ASP A 434 11.17 3.17 -29.72
C ASP A 434 10.15 4.31 -29.75
N THR A 435 8.86 3.96 -29.64
CA THR A 435 7.81 4.93 -29.34
C THR A 435 7.78 5.10 -27.84
N ILE A 436 7.98 6.34 -27.38
CA ILE A 436 8.13 6.61 -25.94
C ILE A 436 6.83 6.35 -25.21
N ALA A 437 5.71 6.81 -25.74
CA ALA A 437 4.43 6.71 -25.07
C ALA A 437 3.63 5.48 -25.51
N GLN A 438 3.29 4.60 -24.57
CA GLN A 438 2.49 3.41 -24.82
C GLN A 438 1.01 3.65 -24.52
N PHE A 439 0.70 4.34 -23.41
CA PHE A 439 -0.68 4.70 -23.05
C PHE A 439 -0.79 6.14 -22.53
N PHE A 440 -2.01 6.67 -22.56
CA PHE A 440 -2.33 7.98 -22.01
C PHE A 440 -3.63 7.96 -21.22
N ALA A 441 -3.59 8.59 -20.05
CA ALA A 441 -4.77 8.88 -19.25
C ALA A 441 -4.95 10.39 -19.12
N ASP A 442 -6.04 10.92 -19.68
CA ASP A 442 -6.45 12.29 -19.39
C ASP A 442 -7.36 12.34 -18.15
N PRO A 443 -7.89 13.50 -17.72
CA PRO A 443 -8.68 13.58 -16.48
C PRO A 443 -9.97 12.76 -16.43
N VAL A 444 -10.50 12.25 -17.56
CA VAL A 444 -11.60 11.27 -17.54
C VAL A 444 -11.07 9.87 -17.30
N GLU A 445 -10.02 9.46 -17.99
CA GLU A 445 -9.41 8.14 -17.77
C GLU A 445 -8.75 8.05 -16.39
N MET A 446 -8.01 9.08 -15.97
CA MET A 446 -7.45 9.16 -14.62
C MET A 446 -8.53 9.00 -13.55
N ARG A 447 -9.77 9.45 -13.79
CA ARG A 447 -10.86 9.20 -12.85
C ARG A 447 -11.30 7.75 -12.83
N ILE A 448 -11.29 7.07 -13.98
CA ILE A 448 -11.56 5.63 -14.05
C ILE A 448 -10.50 4.86 -13.25
N LEU A 449 -9.24 5.26 -13.38
CA LEU A 449 -8.08 4.63 -12.74
C LEU A 449 -7.83 5.09 -11.30
N HIS A 450 -8.76 5.82 -10.67
CA HIS A 450 -8.64 6.30 -9.28
C HIS A 450 -7.47 7.28 -9.01
N MET A 451 -7.11 8.08 -10.00
CA MET A 451 -5.99 9.03 -9.97
C MET A 451 -6.45 10.50 -9.80
N VAL A 452 -7.73 10.77 -9.50
CA VAL A 452 -8.28 12.13 -9.39
C VAL A 452 -8.90 12.38 -8.01
N THR A 453 -8.17 13.13 -7.18
CA THR A 453 -8.66 13.50 -5.84
C THR A 453 -9.62 14.69 -5.86
N ALA A 454 -10.24 14.96 -4.69
CA ALA A 454 -11.01 16.17 -4.44
C ALA A 454 -10.19 17.48 -4.52
N ASP A 455 -8.85 17.43 -4.40
CA ASP A 455 -7.97 18.59 -4.55
C ASP A 455 -7.54 18.76 -6.01
N PRO A 456 -8.09 19.76 -6.74
CA PRO A 456 -7.72 19.98 -8.13
C PRO A 456 -6.24 20.38 -8.30
N ALA A 457 -5.54 20.80 -7.24
CA ALA A 457 -4.11 21.10 -7.30
C ALA A 457 -3.23 19.83 -7.35
N ARG A 458 -3.77 18.67 -6.93
CA ARG A 458 -3.08 17.37 -6.99
C ARG A 458 -3.35 16.62 -8.30
N THR A 459 -4.34 17.05 -9.07
CA THR A 459 -4.74 16.39 -10.32
C THR A 459 -3.85 16.84 -11.47
N PRO A 460 -3.15 15.91 -12.17
CA PRO A 460 -2.40 16.23 -13.38
C PRO A 460 -3.28 16.78 -14.51
N THR A 461 -2.66 17.43 -15.50
CA THR A 461 -3.35 17.74 -16.76
C THR A 461 -3.64 16.45 -17.55
N PHE A 462 -2.69 15.53 -17.58
CA PHE A 462 -2.81 14.14 -18.04
C PHE A 462 -1.59 13.35 -17.56
N THR A 463 -1.66 12.03 -17.64
CA THR A 463 -0.57 11.09 -17.37
C THR A 463 -0.23 10.32 -18.64
N LEU A 464 1.05 10.14 -18.84
CA LEU A 464 1.68 9.31 -19.88
C LEU A 464 2.16 8.03 -19.19
N PHE A 465 1.93 6.88 -19.81
CA PHE A 465 2.51 5.58 -19.48
C PHE A 465 3.47 5.21 -20.62
N ALA A 466 4.76 5.16 -20.33
CA ALA A 466 5.81 5.07 -21.32
C ALA A 466 6.14 3.61 -21.70
N ASP A 467 7.13 3.46 -22.58
CA ASP A 467 7.88 2.22 -22.70
C ASP A 467 8.71 2.06 -21.44
N PRO A 468 8.65 0.91 -20.74
CA PRO A 468 9.15 0.78 -19.37
C PRO A 468 10.68 0.88 -19.27
N ASN A 469 11.41 0.93 -20.40
CA ASN A 469 12.84 1.21 -20.38
C ASN A 469 13.17 2.67 -20.08
N TYR A 470 12.19 3.57 -20.12
CA TYR A 470 12.42 5.02 -20.10
C TYR A 470 12.04 5.64 -18.77
N PHE A 471 12.92 6.49 -18.24
CA PHE A 471 12.56 7.41 -17.17
C PHE A 471 12.48 8.83 -17.75
N LEU A 472 11.32 9.46 -17.63
CA LEU A 472 10.97 10.67 -18.36
C LEU A 472 11.02 11.90 -17.47
N PHE A 473 11.77 12.91 -17.90
CA PHE A 473 11.90 14.18 -17.19
C PHE A 473 11.71 15.39 -18.12
N ALA A 474 11.59 16.58 -17.55
CA ALA A 474 11.52 17.83 -18.32
C ALA A 474 12.65 18.80 -17.95
N ALA A 475 13.49 19.14 -18.92
CA ALA A 475 14.58 20.10 -18.78
C ALA A 475 14.59 21.13 -19.92
N ALA A 476 15.76 21.50 -20.44
CA ALA A 476 15.88 22.50 -21.49
C ALA A 476 15.10 22.05 -22.76
N PRO A 477 14.34 22.93 -23.43
CA PRO A 477 13.53 22.58 -24.60
C PRO A 477 14.38 22.55 -25.88
N ASN A 478 15.44 21.74 -25.88
CA ASN A 478 16.29 21.43 -27.01
C ASN A 478 17.13 20.19 -26.69
N CYS A 479 17.68 19.55 -27.73
CA CYS A 479 18.64 18.45 -27.60
C CYS A 479 20.07 18.89 -27.92
N ASN A 480 20.49 20.09 -27.47
CA ASN A 480 21.90 20.51 -27.59
C ASN A 480 22.80 19.65 -26.69
N SER A 481 22.29 19.25 -25.53
CA SER A 481 22.74 18.05 -24.82
C SER A 481 21.89 16.86 -25.27
N PRO A 482 22.42 15.62 -25.26
CA PRO A 482 21.63 14.45 -25.62
C PRO A 482 20.32 14.41 -24.82
N CYS A 483 19.19 14.33 -25.53
CA CYS A 483 17.89 14.21 -24.89
C CYS A 483 17.63 12.80 -24.38
N VAL A 484 18.38 11.80 -24.82
CA VAL A 484 18.22 10.40 -24.47
C VAL A 484 19.59 9.85 -24.06
N THR A 485 19.69 9.28 -22.87
CA THR A 485 20.93 8.73 -22.32
C THR A 485 20.66 7.54 -21.42
N GLU A 486 21.45 6.47 -21.56
CA GLU A 486 21.54 5.38 -20.57
C GLU A 486 22.19 5.92 -19.28
N VAL A 487 21.60 5.62 -18.12
CA VAL A 487 22.10 6.05 -16.80
C VAL A 487 22.39 4.82 -15.93
N PRO A 488 23.64 4.32 -15.89
CA PRO A 488 23.97 3.08 -15.19
C PRO A 488 23.84 3.08 -13.67
N GLY A 489 23.50 4.22 -13.07
CA GLY A 489 23.28 4.32 -11.63
C GLY A 489 21.94 3.73 -11.17
N PHE A 490 20.95 3.72 -12.05
CA PHE A 490 19.56 3.30 -11.82
C PHE A 490 19.19 2.36 -12.96
N ALA A 491 18.65 1.18 -12.71
CA ALA A 491 18.39 0.20 -13.76
C ALA A 491 17.02 -0.48 -13.65
N TRP A 492 16.14 0.08 -12.81
CA TRP A 492 14.86 -0.51 -12.49
C TRP A 492 13.81 0.60 -12.43
N ASN A 493 12.88 0.56 -13.37
CA ASN A 493 11.84 1.57 -13.52
C ASN A 493 10.51 1.04 -12.99
N HIS A 494 9.72 1.89 -12.34
CA HIS A 494 8.39 1.57 -11.84
C HIS A 494 7.47 2.79 -12.04
N GLY A 495 6.23 2.75 -11.57
CA GLY A 495 5.22 3.78 -11.88
C GLY A 495 4.18 3.35 -12.90
N ASP A 496 4.54 2.47 -13.82
CA ASP A 496 3.79 2.25 -15.05
C ASP A 496 2.77 1.09 -14.96
N VAL A 497 2.17 0.68 -16.08
CA VAL A 497 1.02 -0.26 -16.19
C VAL A 497 1.42 -1.65 -16.67
N GLN A 498 2.69 -1.86 -17.00
CA GLN A 498 3.22 -3.13 -17.50
C GLN A 498 3.20 -4.17 -16.38
N SER A 499 2.98 -5.43 -16.76
CA SER A 499 2.67 -6.49 -15.81
C SER A 499 3.80 -6.82 -14.83
N ASP A 500 5.06 -6.61 -15.21
CA ASP A 500 6.21 -6.73 -14.33
C ASP A 500 6.24 -5.67 -13.23
N ILE A 501 5.66 -4.49 -13.47
CA ILE A 501 5.49 -3.43 -12.47
C ILE A 501 4.22 -3.67 -11.63
N VAL A 502 3.08 -3.92 -12.26
CA VAL A 502 1.77 -3.92 -11.55
C VAL A 502 1.31 -5.28 -11.04
N THR A 503 2.04 -6.37 -11.33
CA THR A 503 1.70 -7.72 -10.84
C THR A 503 2.70 -8.16 -9.77
N THR A 504 2.26 -8.08 -8.52
CA THR A 504 3.03 -8.40 -7.32
C THR A 504 2.50 -9.71 -6.69
N TRP A 505 2.70 -9.87 -5.38
CA TRP A 505 2.34 -11.05 -4.60
C TRP A 505 1.91 -10.67 -3.18
N LEU A 506 1.02 -11.46 -2.59
CA LEU A 506 0.56 -11.28 -1.21
C LEU A 506 0.71 -12.58 -0.42
N GLY A 507 1.60 -12.58 0.56
CA GLY A 507 1.78 -13.65 1.55
C GLY A 507 0.99 -13.39 2.82
N MET A 508 0.12 -14.32 3.22
CA MET A 508 -0.61 -14.27 4.50
C MET A 508 -0.37 -15.54 5.31
N VAL A 509 -0.02 -15.39 6.59
CA VAL A 509 0.18 -16.51 7.52
C VAL A 509 -0.40 -16.15 8.88
N GLY A 510 -1.24 -17.02 9.45
CA GLY A 510 -1.70 -16.82 10.82
C GLY A 510 -3.02 -17.53 11.12
N PRO A 511 -3.55 -17.36 12.35
CA PRO A 511 -4.85 -17.92 12.71
C PRO A 511 -5.95 -17.39 11.78
N GLY A 512 -6.69 -18.30 11.15
CA GLY A 512 -7.81 -17.97 10.27
C GLY A 512 -7.45 -17.86 8.79
N VAL A 513 -6.16 -17.89 8.43
CA VAL A 513 -5.69 -18.02 7.05
C VAL A 513 -5.61 -19.51 6.70
N THR A 514 -6.14 -19.90 5.54
CA THR A 514 -6.02 -21.26 5.03
C THR A 514 -4.58 -21.53 4.62
N ASN A 515 -4.06 -22.73 4.87
CA ASN A 515 -2.75 -23.12 4.36
C ASN A 515 -2.89 -23.74 2.97
N LEU A 516 -2.85 -22.91 1.92
CA LEU A 516 -2.96 -23.34 0.53
C LEU A 516 -1.59 -23.49 -0.16
N GLY A 517 -0.51 -22.98 0.42
CA GLY A 517 0.75 -22.81 -0.30
C GLY A 517 0.62 -21.68 -1.31
N ILE A 518 0.89 -21.95 -2.59
CA ILE A 518 0.73 -20.97 -3.67
C ILE A 518 -0.71 -20.99 -4.19
N ASP A 519 -1.36 -19.82 -4.22
CA ASP A 519 -2.60 -19.58 -4.97
C ASP A 519 -2.32 -18.62 -6.15
N ASN A 520 -2.43 -19.15 -7.37
CA ASN A 520 -2.28 -18.38 -8.60
C ASN A 520 -3.62 -18.11 -9.31
N THR A 521 -4.74 -18.32 -8.61
CA THR A 521 -6.09 -18.24 -9.18
C THR A 521 -6.91 -17.08 -8.63
N THR A 522 -6.75 -16.74 -7.35
CA THR A 522 -7.43 -15.59 -6.75
C THR A 522 -6.84 -14.30 -7.31
N TRP A 523 -7.66 -13.53 -8.02
CA TRP A 523 -7.31 -12.17 -8.44
C TRP A 523 -7.58 -11.23 -7.27
N SER A 524 -6.58 -10.45 -6.90
CA SER A 524 -6.68 -9.41 -5.87
C SER A 524 -5.81 -8.22 -6.23
N ASP A 525 -6.03 -7.10 -5.53
CA ASP A 525 -5.12 -5.96 -5.52
C ASP A 525 -4.93 -5.42 -4.10
N HIS A 526 -4.07 -4.42 -3.94
CA HIS A 526 -3.71 -3.85 -2.64
C HIS A 526 -4.91 -3.46 -1.77
N THR A 527 -6.00 -2.99 -2.38
CA THR A 527 -7.18 -2.57 -1.61
C THR A 527 -7.81 -3.72 -0.83
N ASP A 528 -7.61 -4.97 -1.26
CA ASP A 528 -8.19 -6.16 -0.64
C ASP A 528 -7.47 -6.55 0.68
N ILE A 529 -6.26 -6.04 0.94
CA ILE A 529 -5.47 -6.37 2.12
C ILE A 529 -6.19 -5.91 3.38
N ARG A 530 -6.47 -4.61 3.51
CA ARG A 530 -7.10 -4.02 4.70
C ARG A 530 -8.42 -4.68 5.12
N PRO A 531 -9.45 -4.83 4.27
CA PRO A 531 -10.70 -5.47 4.67
C PRO A 531 -10.50 -6.94 5.07
N THR A 532 -9.53 -7.65 4.47
CA THR A 532 -9.16 -9.01 4.87
C THR A 532 -8.61 -9.04 6.31
N LEU A 533 -7.70 -8.11 6.65
CA LEU A 533 -7.17 -7.97 8.00
C LEU A 533 -8.29 -7.61 8.98
N MET A 534 -9.18 -6.68 8.63
CA MET A 534 -10.30 -6.28 9.51
C MET A 534 -11.23 -7.44 9.81
N VAL A 535 -11.57 -8.27 8.81
CA VAL A 535 -12.35 -9.50 9.00
C VAL A 535 -11.65 -10.47 9.96
N LEU A 536 -10.36 -10.75 9.75
CA LEU A 536 -9.59 -11.68 10.61
C LEU A 536 -9.48 -11.19 12.06
N LEU A 537 -9.35 -9.88 12.25
CA LEU A 537 -9.15 -9.24 13.54
C LEU A 537 -10.47 -8.93 14.27
N GLY A 538 -11.62 -9.13 13.61
CA GLY A 538 -12.92 -8.72 14.16
C GLY A 538 -13.01 -7.22 14.40
N LEU A 539 -12.34 -6.44 13.57
CA LEU A 539 -12.33 -4.98 13.58
C LEU A 539 -13.07 -4.45 12.34
N LYS A 540 -13.25 -3.13 12.29
CA LYS A 540 -13.84 -2.46 11.16
C LYS A 540 -13.35 -1.01 11.11
N ASP A 541 -12.98 -0.54 9.93
CA ASP A 541 -12.84 0.87 9.64
C ASP A 541 -14.22 1.58 9.62
N ASP A 542 -14.21 2.90 9.76
CA ASP A 542 -15.42 3.74 9.75
C ASP A 542 -15.73 4.35 8.38
N TYR A 543 -14.84 4.17 7.42
CA TYR A 543 -15.04 4.41 6.00
C TYR A 543 -15.37 3.10 5.25
N SER A 544 -15.84 3.26 4.01
CA SER A 544 -16.01 2.14 3.07
C SER A 544 -14.68 1.91 2.37
N HIS A 545 -14.28 0.66 2.19
CA HIS A 545 -13.13 0.28 1.39
C HIS A 545 -13.46 0.32 -0.11
N ASP A 546 -12.45 0.35 -0.97
CA ASP A 546 -12.53 0.03 -2.41
C ASP A 546 -12.13 -1.43 -2.70
N GLY A 547 -11.60 -2.12 -1.68
CA GLY A 547 -11.30 -3.55 -1.72
C GLY A 547 -12.36 -4.42 -1.06
N ARG A 548 -12.20 -5.73 -1.21
CA ARG A 548 -13.04 -6.75 -0.57
C ARG A 548 -12.20 -7.70 0.27
N ALA A 549 -12.80 -8.37 1.25
CA ALA A 549 -12.09 -9.40 2.00
C ALA A 549 -11.80 -10.64 1.14
N LEU A 550 -10.57 -11.17 1.18
CA LEU A 550 -10.13 -12.37 0.46
C LEU A 550 -10.58 -13.66 1.17
N THR A 551 -11.90 -13.83 1.31
CA THR A 551 -12.49 -14.95 2.08
C THR A 551 -12.27 -16.33 1.46
N GLU A 552 -11.82 -16.41 0.22
CA GLU A 552 -11.38 -17.60 -0.49
C GLU A 552 -10.18 -18.23 0.24
N ASP A 553 -9.29 -17.39 0.75
CA ASP A 553 -8.05 -17.76 1.41
C ASP A 553 -8.20 -17.89 2.93
N LEU A 554 -9.41 -17.72 3.46
CA LEU A 554 -9.70 -17.82 4.89
C LEU A 554 -10.28 -19.18 5.28
N ASP A 555 -9.84 -19.66 6.43
CA ASP A 555 -10.31 -20.88 7.04
C ASP A 555 -11.83 -20.82 7.30
N GLY A 556 -12.52 -21.95 7.17
CA GLY A 556 -13.98 -22.00 7.28
C GLY A 556 -14.57 -21.42 8.57
N TRP A 557 -13.81 -21.47 9.67
CA TRP A 557 -14.21 -20.95 10.98
C TRP A 557 -13.92 -19.46 11.17
N ALA A 558 -12.97 -18.90 10.40
CA ALA A 558 -12.61 -17.48 10.44
C ALA A 558 -13.47 -16.64 9.48
N ARG A 559 -14.17 -17.28 8.54
CA ARG A 559 -15.07 -16.59 7.61
C ARG A 559 -16.38 -16.17 8.26
N PRO A 560 -16.80 -14.91 8.11
CA PRO A 560 -18.17 -14.50 8.41
C PRO A 560 -19.19 -15.41 7.71
N GLU A 561 -20.31 -15.72 8.38
CA GLU A 561 -21.30 -16.64 7.82
C GLU A 561 -21.87 -16.17 6.47
N ALA A 562 -22.00 -14.85 6.29
CA ALA A 562 -22.53 -14.24 5.09
C ALA A 562 -21.56 -14.24 3.89
N THR A 563 -20.27 -14.56 4.09
CA THR A 563 -19.24 -14.56 3.04
C THR A 563 -18.84 -15.96 2.57
N ARG A 564 -19.55 -17.02 3.01
CA ARG A 564 -19.26 -18.41 2.59
C ARG A 564 -19.25 -18.56 1.06
N LEU A 565 -18.30 -19.36 0.54
CA LEU A 565 -18.01 -19.51 -0.89
C LEU A 565 -19.16 -20.04 -1.76
N ASN A 566 -20.08 -20.80 -1.18
CA ASN A 566 -21.29 -21.27 -1.87
C ASN A 566 -22.40 -20.21 -1.94
N GLY A 567 -22.19 -19.03 -1.35
CA GLY A 567 -23.09 -17.89 -1.31
C GLY A 567 -23.00 -16.98 -2.55
N GLY A 568 -23.63 -15.80 -2.46
CA GLY A 568 -23.56 -14.77 -3.50
C GLY A 568 -22.27 -13.95 -3.47
N TYR A 569 -21.55 -13.97 -2.33
CA TYR A 569 -20.37 -13.13 -2.06
C TYR A 569 -19.23 -13.35 -3.06
N ALA A 570 -18.64 -14.54 -3.12
CA ALA A 570 -17.45 -14.80 -3.94
C ALA A 570 -17.66 -14.45 -5.42
N ARG A 571 -18.86 -14.71 -5.97
CA ARG A 571 -19.19 -14.34 -7.36
C ARG A 571 -19.25 -12.84 -7.58
N LEU A 572 -19.80 -12.11 -6.60
CA LEU A 572 -19.88 -10.65 -6.66
C LEU A 572 -18.50 -10.02 -6.50
N ALA A 573 -17.69 -10.53 -5.57
CA ALA A 573 -16.34 -10.06 -5.30
C ALA A 573 -15.44 -10.13 -6.55
N VAL A 574 -15.47 -11.25 -7.28
CA VAL A 574 -14.67 -11.41 -8.51
C VAL A 574 -15.04 -10.37 -9.58
N ILE A 575 -16.32 -10.20 -9.89
CA ILE A 575 -16.72 -9.23 -10.92
C ILE A 575 -16.49 -7.79 -10.47
N TYR A 576 -16.65 -7.51 -9.17
CA TYR A 576 -16.41 -6.19 -8.59
C TYR A 576 -14.97 -5.74 -8.86
N LYS A 577 -13.99 -6.60 -8.55
CA LYS A 577 -12.58 -6.28 -8.79
C LYS A 577 -12.25 -6.08 -10.26
N GLN A 578 -12.89 -6.82 -11.18
CA GLN A 578 -12.67 -6.64 -12.61
C GLN A 578 -13.26 -5.33 -13.18
N ILE A 579 -14.24 -4.72 -12.50
CA ILE A 579 -14.82 -3.43 -12.93
C ILE A 579 -14.25 -2.23 -12.19
N ASP A 580 -13.71 -2.44 -10.99
CA ASP A 580 -13.32 -1.34 -10.11
C ASP A 580 -11.81 -1.11 -10.06
N ALA A 581 -11.00 -2.17 -10.09
CA ALA A 581 -9.56 -2.01 -9.98
C ALA A 581 -8.94 -1.30 -11.18
N ALA A 582 -7.91 -0.48 -10.92
CA ALA A 582 -7.17 0.27 -11.93
C ALA A 582 -6.63 -0.64 -13.05
N VAL A 583 -6.08 -1.81 -12.67
CA VAL A 583 -5.60 -2.83 -13.62
C VAL A 583 -6.57 -4.02 -13.76
N GLY A 584 -7.81 -3.85 -13.33
CA GLY A 584 -8.92 -4.75 -13.68
C GLY A 584 -9.27 -4.64 -15.17
N GLN A 585 -10.07 -5.59 -15.68
CA GLN A 585 -10.45 -5.60 -17.09
C GLN A 585 -11.07 -4.27 -17.57
N PHE A 586 -11.86 -3.59 -16.73
CA PHE A 586 -12.44 -2.30 -17.10
C PHE A 586 -11.36 -1.22 -17.28
N GLY A 587 -10.48 -1.01 -16.29
CA GLY A 587 -9.44 0.02 -16.33
C GLY A 587 -8.44 -0.17 -17.48
N LEU A 588 -7.98 -1.40 -17.72
CA LEU A 588 -7.05 -1.67 -18.84
C LEU A 588 -7.70 -1.38 -20.21
N VAL A 589 -8.97 -1.77 -20.38
CA VAL A 589 -9.69 -1.52 -21.64
C VAL A 589 -9.97 -0.04 -21.83
N THR A 590 -10.36 0.69 -20.79
CA THR A 590 -10.63 2.13 -20.89
C THR A 590 -9.36 2.92 -21.15
N LEU A 591 -8.22 2.52 -20.57
CA LEU A 591 -6.91 3.13 -20.83
C LEU A 591 -6.51 3.03 -22.30
N MET A 592 -6.74 1.86 -22.92
CA MET A 592 -6.54 1.68 -24.36
C MET A 592 -7.48 2.61 -25.17
N VAL A 593 -8.74 2.74 -24.78
CA VAL A 593 -9.72 3.62 -25.45
C VAL A 593 -9.36 5.11 -25.31
N SER A 594 -8.89 5.53 -24.14
CA SER A 594 -8.38 6.89 -23.87
C SER A 594 -7.18 7.18 -24.76
N THR A 595 -6.25 6.23 -24.87
CA THR A 595 -5.07 6.31 -25.73
C THR A 595 -5.47 6.50 -27.20
N ASP A 596 -6.43 5.71 -27.71
CA ASP A 596 -6.98 5.86 -29.06
C ASP A 596 -7.64 7.24 -29.27
N GLY A 597 -8.37 7.73 -28.27
CA GLY A 597 -8.99 9.05 -28.28
C GLY A 597 -7.95 10.16 -28.39
N ILE A 598 -6.87 10.09 -27.62
CA ILE A 598 -5.79 11.08 -27.59
C ILE A 598 -5.02 11.10 -28.90
N ASN A 599 -4.72 9.93 -29.48
CA ASN A 599 -4.07 9.78 -30.79
C ASN A 599 -4.99 10.20 -31.96
N GLY A 600 -6.30 10.28 -31.72
CA GLY A 600 -7.30 10.72 -32.68
C GLY A 600 -7.36 12.23 -32.91
N ASN A 601 -8.18 12.63 -33.88
CA ASN A 601 -8.57 14.04 -34.03
C ASN A 601 -9.54 14.48 -32.92
N ASP A 602 -9.76 15.79 -32.78
CA ASP A 602 -10.61 16.36 -31.71
C ASP A 602 -12.04 15.80 -31.68
N SER A 603 -12.60 15.43 -32.84
CA SER A 603 -13.94 14.82 -32.88
C SER A 603 -13.95 13.40 -32.34
N LEU A 604 -12.92 12.60 -32.65
CA LEU A 604 -12.79 11.24 -32.13
C LEU A 604 -12.51 11.27 -30.63
N TYR A 605 -11.59 12.14 -30.20
CA TYR A 605 -11.32 12.39 -28.78
C TYR A 605 -12.60 12.74 -28.03
N ALA A 606 -13.31 13.80 -28.44
CA ALA A 606 -14.54 14.21 -27.76
C ALA A 606 -15.60 13.09 -27.71
N GLN A 607 -15.68 12.27 -28.76
CA GLN A 607 -16.57 11.12 -28.79
C GLN A 607 -16.16 10.05 -27.76
N LYS A 608 -14.91 9.57 -27.81
CA LYS A 608 -14.40 8.52 -26.91
C LYS A 608 -14.49 8.96 -25.45
N GLU A 609 -14.11 10.19 -25.18
CA GLU A 609 -14.13 10.74 -23.82
C GLU A 609 -15.53 10.94 -23.24
N SER A 610 -16.49 11.30 -24.09
CA SER A 610 -17.90 11.32 -23.67
C SER A 610 -18.42 9.91 -23.38
N GLN A 611 -17.96 8.90 -24.12
CA GLN A 611 -18.34 7.51 -23.89
C GLN A 611 -17.69 6.98 -22.60
N LEU A 612 -16.41 7.24 -22.39
CA LEU A 612 -15.67 6.90 -21.16
C LEU A 612 -16.30 7.55 -19.93
N SER A 613 -16.64 8.84 -19.99
CA SER A 613 -17.33 9.52 -18.88
C SER A 613 -18.69 8.88 -18.55
N SER A 614 -19.43 8.44 -19.57
CA SER A 614 -20.70 7.74 -19.38
C SER A 614 -20.51 6.31 -18.84
N LEU A 615 -19.43 5.62 -19.21
CA LEU A 615 -19.10 4.30 -18.66
C LEU A 615 -18.62 4.41 -17.22
N ASN A 616 -17.78 5.39 -16.89
CA ASN A 616 -17.33 5.64 -15.52
C ASN A 616 -18.52 5.90 -14.59
N SER A 617 -19.48 6.74 -15.00
CA SER A 617 -20.68 7.01 -14.20
C SER A 617 -21.51 5.74 -13.94
N GLN A 618 -21.54 4.81 -14.89
CA GLN A 618 -22.20 3.50 -14.72
C GLN A 618 -21.39 2.57 -13.82
N ARG A 619 -20.05 2.56 -13.99
CA ARG A 619 -19.11 1.82 -13.15
C ARG A 619 -19.28 2.25 -11.70
N ASP A 620 -19.13 3.54 -11.39
CA ASP A 620 -19.17 4.07 -10.02
C ASP A 620 -20.50 3.72 -9.33
N ALA A 621 -21.62 3.90 -10.03
CA ALA A 621 -22.94 3.56 -9.49
C ALA A 621 -23.14 2.06 -9.25
N LEU A 622 -22.50 1.20 -10.05
CA LEU A 622 -22.55 -0.24 -9.90
C LEU A 622 -21.59 -0.72 -8.80
N ALA A 623 -20.34 -0.26 -8.82
CA ALA A 623 -19.31 -0.51 -7.82
C ALA A 623 -19.81 -0.14 -6.43
N ALA A 624 -20.39 1.06 -6.25
CA ALA A 624 -21.00 1.50 -5.00
C ALA A 624 -22.10 0.56 -4.47
N GLN A 625 -22.90 -0.04 -5.36
CA GLN A 625 -23.89 -1.05 -4.97
C GLN A 625 -23.25 -2.37 -4.58
N MET A 626 -22.21 -2.80 -5.31
CA MET A 626 -21.51 -4.05 -5.03
C MET A 626 -20.76 -3.98 -3.70
N ILE A 627 -19.97 -2.93 -3.47
CA ILE A 627 -19.16 -2.79 -2.28
C ILE A 627 -20.01 -2.68 -1.00
N ALA A 628 -21.12 -1.93 -1.05
CA ALA A 628 -22.06 -1.85 0.08
C ALA A 628 -22.64 -3.23 0.47
N LEU A 629 -22.83 -4.14 -0.51
CA LEU A 629 -23.28 -5.51 -0.25
C LEU A 629 -22.13 -6.40 0.26
N LEU A 630 -20.92 -6.24 -0.29
CA LEU A 630 -19.73 -6.99 0.13
C LEU A 630 -19.39 -6.67 1.59
N GLU A 631 -19.26 -5.38 1.95
CA GLU A 631 -19.03 -4.95 3.33
C GLU A 631 -20.19 -5.30 4.26
N GLY A 632 -21.43 -5.27 3.74
CA GLY A 632 -22.61 -5.76 4.44
C GLY A 632 -22.46 -7.22 4.88
N ALA A 633 -21.92 -8.07 4.00
CA ALA A 633 -21.66 -9.47 4.29
C ALA A 633 -20.45 -9.66 5.22
N GLU A 634 -19.37 -8.92 4.99
CA GLU A 634 -18.10 -9.01 5.72
C GLU A 634 -18.26 -8.58 7.19
N PHE A 635 -18.85 -7.41 7.42
CA PHE A 635 -18.83 -6.74 8.72
C PHE A 635 -20.19 -6.70 9.42
N ASN A 636 -21.30 -6.88 8.70
CA ASN A 636 -22.65 -6.71 9.24
C ASN A 636 -23.51 -8.00 9.19
N GLY A 637 -22.95 -9.13 8.76
CA GLY A 637 -23.66 -10.41 8.68
C GLY A 637 -24.82 -10.44 7.67
N GLN A 638 -24.83 -9.51 6.70
CA GLN A 638 -25.89 -9.38 5.72
C GLN A 638 -25.59 -10.26 4.50
N ALA A 639 -26.25 -11.42 4.42
CA ALA A 639 -26.03 -12.35 3.32
C ALA A 639 -26.49 -11.80 1.96
N ILE A 640 -25.65 -11.96 0.94
CA ILE A 640 -25.97 -11.64 -0.45
C ILE A 640 -26.74 -12.82 -1.05
N THR A 641 -27.97 -12.59 -1.50
CA THR A 641 -28.76 -13.64 -2.13
C THR A 641 -28.19 -14.02 -3.50
N GLN A 642 -28.38 -15.28 -3.91
CA GLN A 642 -27.97 -15.76 -5.24
C GLN A 642 -28.59 -14.96 -6.39
N GLN A 643 -29.80 -14.42 -6.19
CA GLN A 643 -30.47 -13.60 -7.20
C GLN A 643 -29.82 -12.22 -7.33
N GLN A 644 -29.53 -11.55 -6.21
CA GLN A 644 -28.82 -10.27 -6.20
C GLN A 644 -27.45 -10.40 -6.86
N ALA A 645 -26.65 -11.39 -6.43
CA ALA A 645 -25.32 -11.64 -6.99
C ALA A 645 -25.39 -11.88 -8.51
N LYS A 646 -26.30 -12.74 -8.99
CA LYS A 646 -26.45 -12.98 -10.44
C LYS A 646 -26.82 -11.71 -11.22
N ALA A 647 -27.71 -10.88 -10.68
CA ALA A 647 -28.15 -9.65 -11.34
C ALA A 647 -27.01 -8.62 -11.45
N LEU A 648 -26.22 -8.46 -10.39
CA LEU A 648 -25.08 -7.53 -10.37
C LEU A 648 -23.91 -8.05 -11.21
N VAL A 649 -23.62 -9.36 -11.18
CA VAL A 649 -22.62 -9.99 -12.06
C VAL A 649 -22.98 -9.81 -13.53
N ALA A 650 -24.24 -9.99 -13.90
CA ALA A 650 -24.69 -9.76 -15.27
C ALA A 650 -24.53 -8.28 -15.69
N GLN A 651 -24.76 -7.33 -14.78
CA GLN A 651 -24.54 -5.91 -15.04
C GLN A 651 -23.04 -5.59 -15.21
N GLY A 652 -22.17 -6.13 -14.35
CA GLY A 652 -20.72 -5.96 -14.48
C GLY A 652 -20.20 -6.54 -15.79
N GLN A 653 -20.63 -7.74 -16.17
CA GLN A 653 -20.29 -8.33 -17.48
C GLN A 653 -20.80 -7.50 -18.65
N ALA A 654 -21.99 -6.92 -18.55
CA ALA A 654 -22.53 -6.04 -19.58
C ALA A 654 -21.73 -4.72 -19.68
N LEU A 655 -21.30 -4.14 -18.55
CA LEU A 655 -20.44 -2.96 -18.53
C LEU A 655 -19.08 -3.23 -19.19
N LEU A 656 -18.45 -4.35 -18.86
CA LEU A 656 -17.21 -4.80 -19.52
C LEU A 656 -17.42 -5.00 -21.02
N GLY A 657 -18.55 -5.60 -21.43
CA GLY A 657 -18.91 -5.74 -22.83
C GLY A 657 -19.06 -4.40 -23.56
N GLN A 658 -19.62 -3.38 -22.90
CA GLN A 658 -19.72 -2.03 -23.45
C GLN A 658 -18.35 -1.36 -23.60
N ALA A 659 -17.47 -1.47 -22.59
CA ALA A 659 -16.11 -0.93 -22.66
C ALA A 659 -15.31 -1.57 -23.79
N ASN A 660 -15.34 -2.92 -23.90
CA ASN A 660 -14.65 -3.63 -24.98
C ASN A 660 -15.17 -3.24 -26.38
N ALA A 661 -16.46 -2.92 -26.51
CA ALA A 661 -17.03 -2.45 -27.78
C ALA A 661 -16.53 -1.06 -28.19
N LEU A 662 -15.84 -0.32 -27.32
CA LEU A 662 -15.19 0.93 -27.68
C LEU A 662 -13.79 0.75 -28.28
N LEU A 663 -13.19 -0.45 -28.24
CA LEU A 663 -11.90 -0.73 -28.89
C LEU A 663 -12.03 -0.97 -30.41
N SER A 664 -13.25 -1.16 -30.92
CA SER A 664 -13.54 -1.22 -32.36
C SER A 664 -13.79 0.15 -32.96
#